data_AF-A0A317HLE9-F1
#
_entry.id   AF-A0A317HLE9-F1
#
_cell.length_a   1.000
_cell.length_b   1.000
_cell.length_c   1.000
_cell.angle_alpha   90.00
_cell.angle_beta   90.00
_cell.angle_gamma   90.00
#
_symmetry.space_group_name_H-M   'P 1'
#
loop_
_entity.id
_entity.type
_entity.pdbx_description
1 polymer ?
#
loop_
_entity_poly.entity_id
_entity_poly.type
_entity_poly.pdbx_seq_one_letter_code
_entity_poly.pdbx_strand_id
1 'polypeptide(L)'
;MRARTAKWRQLVRTIGLGLSLVCDARPILAQSSPATGTSGGESITRPHSPTQSDRAAPSDIEASALNSVGLAGSQSEGSNPPSDHDDGVTWRPLVIPKTREEVATYDRLYGFDAGLMAQSKGRRAFEASLPPQRDSLRVGLGGGYVQGADGAAELTGVGAVNGVDIDLNTFLTIGPRGLEIYSGRLFLIDPKTERGLELGDVFTELRGLNRGVRYSWRGRGGRRPAVSLYVPRYQTSGLSTAVAYRDEAVLFGRFLAGGELASDGSYFVKGQVVAGRMNVEGSFRSAVIGIPRIQDSGFFASYDIWRGLALQAGRRLSTTPTEWSDWRSVGIRVPVANRFNLTLEHSDTTTNQSQHPASGAMLDLPLGPVRFMQRYQWGKFEYVRPTGSLLHDQRQLQSVGSYSPTRWASLGLQVANQWQPDGSIRQWEELRTSIQVSPRTELQAFTAFPDFLDPTQFRLHLAQQLPRRFALVAEYGRLSAFQSVPTFDGERSRLKVLVRKTWDVATPAAGADVRGRVVDQLGWPVAGTIVRLGPYHVMSDDRGQYAFEHLPSGELELSLDPDTIPANYVSDGNTSRLSVTRTSRHVVDLVVVPLNAIRGRVYSDLNQNGKYDVGEQVSSVVIRLGDRATTTDSDGTYGFYNLEPGEYEVRIDLTRLSPEYEPASRTEIAVTLSPERAATGTDFQLARKQRKVIMQNWPGQ
;
A
#
# COMPACT_ATOMS: atom_id res chain seq x y z
N MET A 1 0.04 43.43 27.66
CA MET A 1 -0.29 42.13 27.01
C MET A 1 -1.79 41.96 26.66
N ARG A 2 -2.54 43.02 26.32
CA ARG A 2 -3.97 42.90 25.92
C ARG A 2 -4.27 43.21 24.44
N ALA A 3 -3.25 43.56 23.64
CA ALA A 3 -3.43 43.95 22.23
C ALA A 3 -3.05 42.88 21.19
N ARG A 4 -2.49 41.73 21.58
CA ARG A 4 -2.09 40.64 20.65
C ARG A 4 -3.10 39.50 20.51
N THR A 5 -4.15 39.46 21.34
CA THR A 5 -5.24 38.49 21.27
C THR A 5 -6.37 38.86 20.30
N ALA A 6 -6.41 40.11 19.81
CA ALA A 6 -7.44 40.56 18.87
C ALA A 6 -7.21 40.07 17.43
N LYS A 7 -5.96 39.92 16.97
CA LYS A 7 -5.66 39.45 15.60
C LYS A 7 -5.96 37.96 15.38
N TRP A 8 -5.90 37.13 16.43
CA TRP A 8 -6.22 35.70 16.33
C TRP A 8 -7.74 35.40 16.22
N ARG A 9 -8.58 36.22 16.86
CA ARG A 9 -10.05 36.07 16.74
C ARG A 9 -10.58 36.42 15.34
N GLN A 10 -9.84 37.24 14.59
CA GLN A 10 -10.18 37.58 13.21
C GLN A 10 -9.83 36.46 12.23
N LEU A 11 -8.75 35.70 12.48
CA LEU A 11 -8.36 34.53 11.66
C LEU A 11 -9.33 33.35 11.82
N VAL A 12 -9.87 33.16 13.03
CA VAL A 12 -10.85 32.09 13.34
C VAL A 12 -12.23 32.36 12.74
N ARG A 13 -12.57 33.62 12.42
CA ARG A 13 -13.82 33.96 11.72
C ARG A 13 -13.76 33.79 10.21
N THR A 14 -12.57 33.75 9.60
CA THR A 14 -12.41 33.55 8.14
C THR A 14 -12.50 32.08 7.73
N ILE A 15 -12.29 31.15 8.67
CA ILE A 15 -12.49 29.71 8.45
C ILE A 15 -13.90 29.38 8.96
N GLY A 16 -14.89 29.41 8.06
CA GLY A 16 -16.32 29.28 8.35
C GLY A 16 -16.72 28.01 9.11
N LEU A 17 -16.59 28.04 10.43
CA LEU A 17 -17.17 27.09 11.38
C LEU A 17 -18.18 27.85 12.23
N GLY A 18 -19.44 27.87 11.77
CA GLY A 18 -20.57 28.29 12.58
C GLY A 18 -20.95 27.17 13.55
N LEU A 19 -20.50 27.27 14.80
CA LEU A 19 -21.12 26.61 15.94
C LEU A 19 -21.21 27.61 17.09
N SER A 20 -22.40 28.20 17.29
CA SER A 20 -22.75 28.89 18.54
C SER A 20 -23.29 27.85 19.51
N LEU A 21 -22.54 27.53 20.55
CA LEU A 21 -23.07 26.97 21.79
C LEU A 21 -23.16 28.12 22.79
N VAL A 22 -24.36 28.65 22.99
CA VAL A 22 -24.71 29.54 24.09
C VAL A 22 -24.95 28.66 25.31
N CYS A 23 -24.13 28.83 26.34
CA CYS A 23 -24.44 28.37 27.70
C CYS A 23 -24.40 29.59 28.60
N ASP A 24 -25.57 30.14 28.89
CA ASP A 24 -25.79 31.10 29.95
C ASP A 24 -25.70 30.39 31.30
N ALA A 25 -24.73 30.78 32.13
CA ALA A 25 -24.71 30.46 33.55
C ALA A 25 -24.73 31.77 34.33
N ARG A 26 -25.88 32.10 34.92
CA ARG A 26 -26.02 33.19 35.89
C ARG A 26 -25.45 32.76 37.25
N PRO A 27 -24.76 33.64 37.98
CA PRO A 27 -24.28 33.35 39.33
C PRO A 27 -25.39 33.58 40.37
N ILE A 28 -25.51 32.67 41.34
CA ILE A 28 -26.31 32.86 42.55
C ILE A 28 -25.35 33.32 43.67
N LEU A 29 -25.66 34.49 44.22
CA LEU A 29 -25.07 35.05 45.44
C LEU A 29 -25.69 34.39 46.68
N ALA A 30 -24.86 34.03 47.65
CA ALA A 30 -25.27 33.94 49.05
C ALA A 30 -24.18 34.55 49.93
N GLN A 31 -24.55 35.62 50.63
CA GLN A 31 -23.77 36.31 51.67
C GLN A 31 -24.04 35.67 53.02
N SER A 32 -23.01 35.58 53.87
CA SER A 32 -23.14 35.82 55.32
C SER A 32 -21.77 36.10 55.96
N SER A 33 -21.70 37.21 56.69
CA SER A 33 -20.55 37.81 57.39
C SER A 33 -20.11 37.09 58.68
N PRO A 34 -18.95 37.47 59.28
CA PRO A 34 -18.33 36.79 60.42
C PRO A 34 -18.66 37.43 61.78
N ALA A 35 -18.48 36.68 62.88
CA ALA A 35 -18.40 37.23 64.23
C ALA A 35 -17.50 36.39 65.15
N THR A 36 -16.73 37.11 65.97
CA THR A 36 -15.72 36.75 66.98
C THR A 36 -16.30 36.15 68.28
N GLY A 37 -15.51 35.32 68.99
CA GLY A 37 -15.76 34.98 70.40
C GLY A 37 -14.73 34.00 71.01
N THR A 38 -14.00 34.47 72.03
CA THR A 38 -12.95 33.82 72.84
C THR A 38 -13.46 33.05 74.06
N SER A 39 -12.78 31.96 74.46
CA SER A 39 -12.44 31.49 75.84
C SER A 39 -11.97 30.01 75.77
N GLY A 40 -10.75 29.62 76.21
CA GLY A 40 -10.39 29.16 77.58
C GLY A 40 -10.74 27.67 77.76
N GLY A 41 -9.92 26.70 78.15
CA GLY A 41 -8.55 26.56 78.65
C GLY A 41 -8.27 25.07 78.95
N GLU A 42 -7.05 24.76 79.41
CA GLU A 42 -6.57 23.51 80.08
C GLU A 42 -6.02 22.32 79.24
N SER A 43 -4.69 22.33 79.03
CA SER A 43 -3.65 21.49 79.70
C SER A 43 -4.08 20.08 80.18
N ILE A 44 -3.37 18.98 79.84
CA ILE A 44 -2.29 18.43 80.71
C ILE A 44 -1.42 17.34 79.99
N THR A 45 -0.09 17.50 80.17
CA THR A 45 1.06 16.55 80.16
C THR A 45 1.63 15.87 78.90
N ARG A 46 2.85 16.31 78.54
CA ARG A 46 4.02 15.49 78.13
C ARG A 46 4.80 15.05 79.41
N PRO A 47 5.68 14.01 79.42
CA PRO A 47 7.07 14.18 78.91
C PRO A 47 7.79 12.93 78.34
N HIS A 48 8.93 13.24 77.71
CA HIS A 48 10.14 12.45 77.49
C HIS A 48 10.34 11.62 76.22
N SER A 49 11.16 12.21 75.33
CA SER A 49 12.13 11.55 74.46
C SER A 49 13.14 10.71 75.27
N PRO A 50 13.78 9.72 74.60
CA PRO A 50 15.22 9.81 74.47
C PRO A 50 15.70 9.72 73.01
N THR A 51 16.82 10.38 72.82
CA THR A 51 17.68 10.53 71.66
C THR A 51 18.25 9.21 71.11
N GLN A 52 18.19 9.11 69.78
CA GLN A 52 19.30 8.83 68.85
C GLN A 52 20.11 7.52 69.02
N SER A 53 19.90 6.57 68.10
CA SER A 53 21.00 5.78 67.55
C SER A 53 20.80 5.64 66.04
N ASP A 54 21.77 6.14 65.28
CA ASP A 54 21.87 6.00 63.83
C ASP A 54 21.69 4.54 63.39
N ARG A 55 20.66 4.28 62.58
CA ARG A 55 20.64 3.17 61.64
C ARG A 55 20.36 3.75 60.26
N ALA A 56 21.43 3.82 59.47
CA ALA A 56 21.35 3.98 58.03
C ALA A 56 20.38 2.92 57.47
N ALA A 57 19.27 3.38 56.91
CA ALA A 57 18.43 2.56 56.06
C ALA A 57 19.24 2.18 54.81
N PRO A 58 19.24 0.91 54.35
CA PRO A 58 19.79 0.59 53.05
C PRO A 58 18.88 1.25 52.01
N SER A 59 19.45 2.16 51.23
CA SER A 59 18.81 2.73 50.05
C SER A 59 18.54 1.62 49.04
N ASP A 60 17.27 1.41 48.73
CA ASP A 60 16.77 0.47 47.73
C ASP A 60 17.41 0.75 46.36
N ILE A 61 18.25 -0.19 45.91
CA ILE A 61 18.66 -0.35 44.52
C ILE A 61 17.86 -1.52 43.97
N GLU A 62 16.63 -1.26 43.55
CA GLU A 62 15.85 -2.18 42.71
C GLU A 62 15.48 -1.47 41.40
N ALA A 63 16.40 -1.52 40.44
CA ALA A 63 16.15 -1.18 39.05
C ALA A 63 17.13 -1.92 38.14
N SER A 64 17.10 -3.25 38.16
CA SER A 64 17.84 -4.08 37.19
C SER A 64 16.87 -4.99 36.42
N ALA A 65 16.70 -4.62 35.15
CA ALA A 65 16.42 -5.51 34.02
C ALA A 65 15.32 -6.56 34.17
N LEU A 66 14.07 -6.15 33.93
CA LEU A 66 13.02 -7.04 33.43
C LEU A 66 12.51 -6.47 32.11
N ASN A 67 13.19 -6.80 31.01
CA ASN A 67 12.65 -6.77 29.64
C ASN A 67 13.66 -7.36 28.65
N SER A 68 13.51 -8.64 28.32
CA SER A 68 13.86 -9.16 26.99
C SER A 68 13.35 -10.59 26.81
N VAL A 69 12.13 -10.76 26.29
CA VAL A 69 11.81 -11.72 25.22
C VAL A 69 10.55 -11.19 24.51
N GLY A 70 10.74 -10.26 23.57
CA GLY A 70 9.77 -10.02 22.51
C GLY A 70 10.12 -10.98 21.38
N LEU A 71 9.31 -12.03 21.20
CA LEU A 71 9.43 -12.97 20.09
C LEU A 71 9.46 -12.23 18.76
N ALA A 72 10.46 -12.54 17.95
CA ALA A 72 10.52 -12.22 16.55
C ALA A 72 9.26 -12.75 15.85
N GLY A 73 8.45 -11.83 15.31
CA GLY A 73 7.34 -12.14 14.42
C GLY A 73 7.79 -12.01 12.97
N SER A 74 8.26 -13.11 12.38
CA SER A 74 8.27 -13.29 10.93
C SER A 74 6.85 -13.64 10.47
N GLN A 75 6.17 -12.76 9.75
CA GLN A 75 5.10 -13.14 8.83
C GLN A 75 5.17 -12.27 7.58
N SER A 76 5.75 -12.84 6.52
CA SER A 76 5.37 -12.53 5.16
C SER A 76 4.58 -13.72 4.64
N GLU A 77 3.28 -13.55 4.43
CA GLU A 77 2.56 -14.18 3.32
C GLU A 77 1.19 -13.52 3.21
N GLY A 78 0.94 -12.94 2.04
CA GLY A 78 -0.33 -12.35 1.70
C GLY A 78 -1.39 -13.42 1.44
N SER A 79 -2.61 -13.11 1.83
CA SER A 79 -3.79 -13.50 1.06
C SER A 79 -4.82 -12.40 1.21
N ASN A 80 -5.08 -11.70 0.10
CA ASN A 80 -6.23 -10.82 -0.02
C ASN A 80 -7.51 -11.65 0.22
N PRO A 81 -8.46 -11.21 1.07
CA PRO A 81 -9.80 -11.75 1.01
C PRO A 81 -10.49 -11.24 -0.27
N PRO A 82 -11.31 -12.05 -0.96
CA PRO A 82 -12.11 -11.57 -2.08
C PRO A 82 -13.14 -10.57 -1.57
N SER A 83 -13.15 -9.38 -2.16
CA SER A 83 -14.20 -8.38 -1.98
C SER A 83 -15.37 -8.73 -2.90
N ASP A 84 -16.38 -9.39 -2.34
CA ASP A 84 -17.70 -9.45 -2.96
C ASP A 84 -18.73 -9.36 -1.83
N HIS A 85 -19.32 -8.19 -1.66
CA HIS A 85 -20.58 -7.97 -0.93
C HIS A 85 -21.15 -6.61 -1.35
N ASP A 86 -21.87 -6.64 -2.47
CA ASP A 86 -22.93 -5.69 -2.78
C ASP A 86 -24.24 -6.30 -2.23
N ASP A 87 -24.69 -5.84 -1.07
CA ASP A 87 -26.01 -6.22 -0.52
C ASP A 87 -26.82 -4.95 -0.22
N GLY A 88 -27.11 -4.19 -1.28
CA GLY A 88 -28.21 -3.25 -1.31
C GLY A 88 -29.54 -4.00 -1.51
N VAL A 89 -30.38 -4.01 -0.49
CA VAL A 89 -31.78 -4.45 -0.58
C VAL A 89 -32.48 -3.61 -1.67
N THR A 90 -32.77 -4.24 -2.81
CA THR A 90 -33.57 -3.67 -3.90
C THR A 90 -34.84 -4.50 -4.09
N TRP A 91 -35.99 -3.83 -4.08
CA TRP A 91 -37.29 -4.42 -4.38
C TRP A 91 -37.27 -5.01 -5.80
N ARG A 92 -37.39 -6.34 -5.92
CA ARG A 92 -37.53 -7.00 -7.22
C ARG A 92 -39.02 -7.07 -7.60
N PRO A 93 -39.46 -6.51 -8.73
CA PRO A 93 -40.81 -6.72 -9.23
C PRO A 93 -40.99 -8.21 -9.58
N LEU A 94 -42.20 -8.72 -9.38
CA LEU A 94 -42.59 -10.09 -9.73
C LEU A 94 -42.39 -10.30 -11.24
N VAL A 95 -41.36 -11.05 -11.62
CA VAL A 95 -41.11 -11.46 -13.01
C VAL A 95 -41.85 -12.77 -13.24
N ILE A 96 -42.93 -12.72 -14.00
CA ILE A 96 -43.58 -13.93 -14.53
C ILE A 96 -42.76 -14.36 -15.74
N PRO A 97 -42.08 -15.52 -15.71
CA PRO A 97 -41.28 -15.97 -16.84
C PRO A 97 -42.19 -16.35 -18.00
N LYS A 98 -42.00 -15.69 -19.14
CA LYS A 98 -42.71 -16.03 -20.38
C LYS A 98 -42.25 -17.41 -20.88
N THR A 99 -43.20 -18.20 -21.36
CA THR A 99 -42.91 -19.49 -21.99
C THR A 99 -42.17 -19.29 -23.32
N ARG A 100 -41.42 -20.31 -23.77
CA ARG A 100 -40.71 -20.26 -25.07
C ARG A 100 -41.64 -19.98 -26.24
N GLU A 101 -42.89 -20.42 -26.14
CA GLU A 101 -43.92 -20.19 -27.16
C GLU A 101 -44.45 -18.75 -27.15
N GLU A 102 -44.57 -18.12 -25.98
CA GLU A 102 -44.89 -16.69 -25.86
C GLU A 102 -43.77 -15.79 -26.41
N VAL A 103 -42.51 -16.16 -26.20
CA VAL A 103 -41.35 -15.45 -26.77
C VAL A 103 -41.35 -15.56 -28.30
N ALA A 104 -41.53 -16.77 -28.84
CA ALA A 104 -41.59 -16.99 -30.30
C ALA A 104 -42.81 -16.34 -30.97
N THR A 105 -43.89 -16.12 -30.22
CA THR A 105 -45.09 -15.44 -30.72
C THR A 105 -44.93 -13.91 -30.68
N TYR A 106 -44.26 -13.38 -29.64
CA TYR A 106 -43.88 -11.97 -29.57
C TYR A 106 -42.91 -11.56 -30.70
N ASP A 107 -41.90 -12.39 -30.98
CA ASP A 107 -40.94 -12.15 -32.06
C ASP A 107 -41.59 -12.22 -33.46
N ARG A 108 -42.64 -13.04 -33.64
CA ARG A 108 -43.41 -13.09 -34.90
C ARG A 108 -44.36 -11.89 -35.09
N LEU A 109 -44.94 -11.37 -34.01
CA LEU A 109 -45.90 -10.26 -34.06
C LEU A 109 -45.22 -8.88 -34.13
N TYR A 110 -44.01 -8.73 -33.59
CA TYR A 110 -43.32 -7.43 -33.45
C TYR A 110 -41.89 -7.40 -34.01
N GLY A 111 -41.40 -8.50 -34.61
CA GLY A 111 -40.00 -8.66 -35.03
C GLY A 111 -39.57 -7.96 -36.32
N PHE A 112 -40.40 -7.12 -36.93
CA PHE A 112 -40.04 -6.46 -38.21
C PHE A 112 -39.07 -5.26 -38.06
N ASP A 113 -38.80 -4.78 -36.82
CA ASP A 113 -37.87 -3.67 -36.55
C ASP A 113 -36.62 -4.05 -35.72
N ALA A 114 -36.51 -5.32 -35.27
CA ALA A 114 -35.40 -5.73 -34.40
C ALA A 114 -34.05 -5.83 -35.13
N GLY A 115 -34.05 -6.13 -36.45
CA GLY A 115 -32.82 -6.22 -37.25
C GLY A 115 -32.13 -4.86 -37.46
N LEU A 116 -32.91 -3.77 -37.53
CA LEU A 116 -32.39 -2.40 -37.69
C LEU A 116 -32.06 -1.73 -36.34
N MET A 117 -32.68 -2.16 -35.24
CA MET A 117 -32.37 -1.67 -33.89
C MET A 117 -31.31 -2.49 -33.14
N ALA A 118 -30.95 -3.69 -33.61
CA ALA A 118 -29.85 -4.49 -33.07
C ALA A 118 -28.46 -3.95 -33.46
N GLN A 119 -28.34 -3.14 -34.51
CA GLN A 119 -27.10 -2.43 -34.83
C GLN A 119 -26.90 -1.14 -34.03
N SER A 120 -27.94 -0.62 -33.35
CA SER A 120 -27.85 0.63 -32.56
C SER A 120 -27.71 0.41 -31.04
N LYS A 121 -27.85 -0.83 -30.54
CA LYS A 121 -27.58 -1.18 -29.15
C LYS A 121 -26.26 -1.93 -29.02
N GLY A 122 -25.17 -1.19 -28.86
CA GLY A 122 -23.91 -1.80 -28.45
C GLY A 122 -22.62 -1.05 -28.70
N ARG A 123 -22.62 0.21 -29.16
CA ARG A 123 -21.45 1.06 -28.87
C ARG A 123 -21.49 1.36 -27.38
N ARG A 124 -20.93 0.46 -26.57
CA ARG A 124 -20.36 0.87 -25.28
C ARG A 124 -19.53 2.10 -25.60
N ALA A 125 -19.84 3.23 -24.95
CA ALA A 125 -19.00 4.41 -25.07
C ALA A 125 -17.56 3.93 -24.81
N PHE A 126 -16.65 4.19 -25.75
CA PHE A 126 -15.25 3.85 -25.58
C PHE A 126 -14.79 4.43 -24.25
N GLU A 127 -14.39 3.56 -23.33
CA GLU A 127 -13.91 3.95 -22.01
C GLU A 127 -12.39 3.90 -22.05
N ALA A 128 -11.75 5.07 -22.06
CA ALA A 128 -10.30 5.16 -22.03
C ALA A 128 -9.77 4.46 -20.77
N SER A 129 -8.81 3.56 -20.93
CA SER A 129 -8.08 2.99 -19.81
C SER A 129 -6.81 3.79 -19.58
N LEU A 130 -6.85 4.62 -18.54
CA LEU A 130 -5.72 5.43 -18.09
C LEU A 130 -5.19 4.91 -16.75
N PRO A 131 -3.91 5.16 -16.42
CA PRO A 131 -3.40 4.98 -15.06
C PRO A 131 -4.20 5.82 -14.05
N PRO A 132 -4.17 5.47 -12.75
CA PRO A 132 -4.73 6.32 -11.69
C PRO A 132 -4.18 7.74 -11.81
N GLN A 133 -5.06 8.68 -12.15
CA GLN A 133 -4.69 10.07 -12.45
C GLN A 133 -4.31 10.88 -11.21
N ARG A 134 -4.54 10.33 -10.02
CA ARG A 134 -4.35 11.01 -8.74
C ARG A 134 -3.91 10.02 -7.68
N ASP A 135 -2.93 10.44 -6.88
CA ASP A 135 -2.70 9.82 -5.59
C ASP A 135 -3.75 10.33 -4.59
N SER A 136 -3.70 9.78 -3.38
CA SER A 136 -4.50 10.28 -2.27
C SER A 136 -3.64 10.45 -1.04
N LEU A 137 -3.87 11.55 -0.33
CA LEU A 137 -3.29 11.80 0.98
C LEU A 137 -4.43 12.03 1.98
N ARG A 138 -4.58 11.11 2.94
CA ARG A 138 -5.50 11.28 4.06
C ARG A 138 -4.82 12.10 5.14
N VAL A 139 -5.24 13.35 5.29
CA VAL A 139 -4.75 14.27 6.33
C VAL A 139 -5.75 14.31 7.47
N GLY A 140 -5.26 14.25 8.70
CA GLY A 140 -6.05 14.43 9.91
C GLY A 140 -5.49 15.52 10.79
N LEU A 141 -6.33 16.49 11.18
CA LEU A 141 -6.00 17.48 12.19
C LEU A 141 -6.89 17.26 13.41
N GLY A 142 -6.25 17.08 14.56
CA GLY A 142 -6.87 16.99 15.87
C GLY A 142 -6.59 18.23 16.68
N GLY A 143 -7.61 18.74 17.38
CA GLY A 143 -7.46 19.78 18.37
C GLY A 143 -8.27 19.45 19.60
N GLY A 144 -7.76 19.76 20.78
CA GLY A 144 -8.54 19.56 21.99
C GLY A 144 -7.76 19.83 23.27
N TYR A 145 -8.18 19.14 24.32
CA TYR A 145 -7.71 19.36 25.68
C TYR A 145 -6.95 18.13 26.18
N VAL A 146 -5.83 18.38 26.85
CA VAL A 146 -5.10 17.37 27.63
C VAL A 146 -4.91 17.95 29.02
N GLN A 147 -5.37 17.22 30.03
CA GLN A 147 -5.21 17.63 31.42
C GLN A 147 -3.74 17.88 31.77
N GLY A 148 -3.45 19.05 32.33
CA GLY A 148 -2.11 19.51 32.70
C GLY A 148 -1.39 20.33 31.63
N ALA A 149 -1.88 20.35 30.39
CA ALA A 149 -1.26 21.08 29.31
C ALA A 149 -2.20 22.06 28.59
N ASP A 150 -3.39 22.36 29.12
CA ASP A 150 -4.40 23.35 28.65
C ASP A 150 -4.89 23.28 27.18
N GLY A 151 -4.15 22.65 26.28
CA GLY A 151 -4.48 22.44 24.88
C GLY A 151 -3.57 21.41 24.21
N ALA A 152 -4.06 20.76 23.16
CA ALA A 152 -3.33 19.79 22.37
C ALA A 152 -3.70 19.88 20.89
N ALA A 153 -2.72 19.57 20.04
CA ALA A 153 -2.86 19.49 18.60
C ALA A 153 -2.26 18.17 18.10
N GLU A 154 -2.94 17.56 17.15
CA GLU A 154 -2.51 16.35 16.47
C GLU A 154 -2.51 16.62 14.97
N LEU A 155 -1.44 16.22 14.28
CA LEU A 155 -1.37 16.23 12.82
C LEU A 155 -1.00 14.83 12.36
N THR A 156 -1.82 14.28 11.47
CA THR A 156 -1.63 12.96 10.86
C THR A 156 -1.74 13.07 9.34
N GLY A 157 -0.99 12.24 8.62
CA GLY A 157 -1.01 12.21 7.16
C GLY A 157 -0.57 10.85 6.66
N VAL A 158 -1.42 10.14 5.91
CA VAL A 158 -1.08 8.84 5.32
C VAL A 158 -1.54 8.80 3.87
N GLY A 159 -0.65 8.42 2.95
CA GLY A 159 -0.97 8.32 1.53
C GLY A 159 0.25 8.59 0.67
N ALA A 160 0.06 9.14 -0.53
CA ALA A 160 1.15 9.45 -1.45
C ALA A 160 1.01 10.83 -2.10
N VAL A 161 2.15 11.47 -2.38
CA VAL A 161 2.21 12.71 -3.16
C VAL A 161 3.26 12.56 -4.23
N ASN A 162 2.85 12.68 -5.50
CA ASN A 162 3.67 12.33 -6.64
C ASN A 162 4.27 10.93 -6.42
N GLY A 163 3.55 9.87 -6.09
CA GLY A 163 4.09 8.52 -5.88
C GLY A 163 5.23 8.41 -4.86
N VAL A 164 5.38 9.37 -3.94
CA VAL A 164 6.19 9.23 -2.72
C VAL A 164 5.22 8.97 -1.61
N ASP A 165 5.34 7.83 -0.96
CA ASP A 165 4.51 7.47 0.18
C ASP A 165 4.91 8.33 1.39
N ILE A 166 3.89 8.78 2.12
CA ILE A 166 3.99 9.67 3.26
C ILE A 166 3.28 9.02 4.44
N ASP A 167 3.97 8.92 5.58
CA ASP A 167 3.39 8.63 6.90
C ASP A 167 3.85 9.70 7.89
N LEU A 168 2.92 10.51 8.36
CA LEU A 168 3.12 11.62 9.29
C LEU A 168 2.26 11.39 10.52
N ASN A 169 2.88 11.48 11.70
CA ASN A 169 2.17 11.55 12.97
C ASN A 169 2.90 12.52 13.91
N THR A 170 2.21 13.55 14.36
CA THR A 170 2.72 14.53 15.31
C THR A 170 1.69 14.80 16.40
N PHE A 171 2.17 14.88 17.64
CA PHE A 171 1.38 15.27 18.79
C PHE A 171 2.07 16.38 19.58
N LEU A 172 1.37 17.50 19.74
CA LEU A 172 1.86 18.69 20.43
C LEU A 172 0.91 19.06 21.57
N THR A 173 1.46 19.62 22.64
CA THR A 173 0.70 20.17 23.79
C THR A 173 1.10 21.62 24.04
N ILE A 174 0.15 22.45 24.52
CA ILE A 174 0.35 23.90 24.71
C ILE A 174 -0.15 24.31 26.11
N GLY A 175 0.75 24.32 27.09
CA GLY A 175 0.38 24.54 28.49
C GLY A 175 1.35 25.44 29.26
N PRO A 176 1.39 25.34 30.60
CA PRO A 176 2.24 26.16 31.45
C PRO A 176 3.75 26.07 31.16
N ARG A 177 4.20 24.95 30.56
CA ARG A 177 5.58 24.73 30.11
C ARG A 177 5.86 25.23 28.69
N GLY A 178 4.87 25.84 28.03
CA GLY A 178 4.95 26.31 26.64
C GLY A 178 4.50 25.25 25.63
N LEU A 179 4.92 25.44 24.38
CA LEU A 179 4.70 24.49 23.28
C LEU A 179 5.68 23.32 23.40
N GLU A 180 5.15 22.12 23.61
CA GLU A 180 5.94 20.89 23.66
C GLU A 180 5.54 19.94 22.52
N ILE A 181 6.52 19.52 21.72
CA ILE A 181 6.34 18.40 20.79
C ILE A 181 6.56 17.13 21.61
N TYR A 182 5.51 16.36 21.86
CA TYR A 182 5.61 15.15 22.67
C TYR A 182 6.12 13.97 21.84
N SER A 183 5.56 13.79 20.64
CA SER A 183 5.98 12.82 19.65
C SER A 183 5.84 13.40 18.25
N GLY A 184 6.71 12.97 17.33
CA GLY A 184 6.66 13.43 15.96
C GLY A 184 7.46 12.50 15.07
N ARG A 185 6.83 11.94 14.03
CA ARG A 185 7.48 11.11 13.03
C ARG A 185 6.95 11.50 11.65
N LEU A 186 7.85 11.72 10.72
CA LEU A 186 7.56 11.80 9.29
C LEU A 186 8.41 10.77 8.57
N PHE A 187 7.76 9.90 7.81
CA PHE A 187 8.39 8.93 6.94
C PHE A 187 7.97 9.23 5.51
N LEU A 188 8.96 9.41 4.64
CA LEU A 188 8.79 9.59 3.21
C LEU A 188 9.52 8.44 2.52
N ILE A 189 8.88 7.70 1.63
CA ILE A 189 9.54 6.66 0.84
C ILE A 189 9.09 6.72 -0.62
N ASP A 190 10.07 6.76 -1.52
CA ASP A 190 9.82 6.54 -2.94
C ASP A 190 9.90 5.02 -3.20
N PRO A 191 8.77 4.32 -3.43
CA PRO A 191 8.76 2.87 -3.58
C PRO A 191 9.48 2.40 -4.84
N LYS A 192 9.70 3.28 -5.84
CA LYS A 192 10.40 2.92 -7.08
C LYS A 192 11.91 3.01 -6.92
N THR A 193 12.40 4.09 -6.30
CA THR A 193 13.85 4.27 -6.08
C THR A 193 14.32 3.67 -4.75
N GLU A 194 13.38 3.25 -3.90
CA GLU A 194 13.62 2.80 -2.52
C GLU A 194 14.46 3.81 -1.72
N ARG A 195 14.28 5.10 -2.01
CA ARG A 195 14.87 6.19 -1.24
C ARG A 195 13.90 6.62 -0.16
N GLY A 196 14.39 6.67 1.08
CA GLY A 196 13.59 7.01 2.25
C GLY A 196 14.16 8.18 3.03
N LEU A 197 13.29 9.00 3.62
CA LEU A 197 13.63 10.04 4.59
C LEU A 197 12.75 9.88 5.84
N GLU A 198 13.37 9.67 6.99
CA GLU A 198 12.72 9.66 8.31
C GLU A 198 13.12 10.92 9.08
N LEU A 199 12.16 11.56 9.74
CA LEU A 199 12.37 12.74 10.56
C LEU A 199 11.61 12.61 11.89
N GLY A 200 12.19 13.13 12.96
CA GLY A 200 11.59 13.11 14.30
C GLY A 200 12.02 11.89 15.10
N ASP A 201 11.08 11.09 15.59
CA ASP A 201 11.35 9.93 16.43
C ASP A 201 11.83 8.74 15.56
N VAL A 202 13.13 8.46 15.63
CA VAL A 202 13.84 7.45 14.85
C VAL A 202 14.43 6.40 15.79
N PHE A 203 14.17 5.12 15.52
CA PHE A 203 14.75 4.01 16.27
C PHE A 203 16.11 3.60 15.71
N THR A 204 17.05 3.28 16.59
CA THR A 204 18.38 2.73 16.28
C THR A 204 18.75 1.61 17.25
N GLU A 205 19.54 0.64 16.80
CA GLU A 205 20.07 -0.44 17.64
C GLU A 205 21.08 0.06 18.67
N LEU A 206 21.74 1.19 18.37
CA LEU A 206 22.76 1.78 19.23
C LEU A 206 22.16 2.48 20.46
N ARG A 207 21.02 3.17 20.28
CA ARG A 207 20.49 4.10 21.29
C ARG A 207 18.98 3.97 21.53
N GLY A 208 18.30 3.03 20.87
CA GLY A 208 16.84 2.89 20.91
C GLY A 208 16.13 4.04 20.20
N LEU A 209 14.95 4.44 20.71
CA LEU A 209 14.15 5.54 20.16
C LEU A 209 14.80 6.90 20.49
N ASN A 210 15.18 7.67 19.47
CA ASN A 210 15.82 8.98 19.60
C ASN A 210 15.19 10.00 18.65
N ARG A 211 15.55 11.28 18.80
CA ARG A 211 15.19 12.29 17.80
C ARG A 211 16.27 12.38 16.73
N GLY A 212 15.88 12.52 15.47
CA GLY A 212 16.86 12.62 14.40
C GLY A 212 16.27 12.72 13.00
N VAL A 213 17.19 12.61 12.05
CA VAL A 213 16.93 12.53 10.61
C VAL A 213 17.64 11.31 10.09
N ARG A 214 17.01 10.50 9.23
CA ARG A 214 17.65 9.39 8.53
C ARG A 214 17.31 9.44 7.05
N TYR A 215 18.34 9.40 6.21
CA TYR A 215 18.21 9.22 4.78
C TYR A 215 18.67 7.80 4.40
N SER A 216 17.86 7.07 3.65
CA SER A 216 18.11 5.69 3.23
C SER A 216 17.95 5.53 1.72
N TRP A 217 18.66 4.56 1.14
CA TRP A 217 18.58 4.25 -0.29
C TRP A 217 18.90 2.79 -0.56
N ARG A 218 18.52 2.29 -1.74
CA ARG A 218 18.95 0.98 -2.22
C ARG A 218 20.37 1.04 -2.82
N GLY A 219 21.28 0.26 -2.25
CA GLY A 219 22.64 0.07 -2.76
C GLY A 219 22.75 -1.12 -3.72
N ARG A 220 23.93 -1.27 -4.35
CA ARG A 220 24.23 -2.45 -5.19
C ARG A 220 24.18 -3.74 -4.35
N GLY A 221 23.78 -4.85 -4.98
CA GLY A 221 23.78 -6.18 -4.32
C GLY A 221 22.72 -6.34 -3.23
N GLY A 222 21.60 -5.61 -3.31
CA GLY A 222 20.52 -5.68 -2.32
C GLY A 222 20.85 -5.01 -0.99
N ARG A 223 21.90 -4.17 -0.95
CA ARG A 223 22.27 -3.37 0.22
C ARG A 223 21.21 -2.31 0.53
N ARG A 224 21.02 -1.98 1.80
CA ARG A 224 20.08 -0.97 2.31
C ARG A 224 20.81 0.05 3.20
N PRO A 225 21.72 0.86 2.61
CA PRO A 225 22.45 1.87 3.34
C PRO A 225 21.55 3.01 3.82
N ALA A 226 21.93 3.60 4.95
CA ALA A 226 21.33 4.80 5.51
C ALA A 226 22.35 5.65 6.27
N VAL A 227 22.17 6.97 6.22
CA VAL A 227 22.90 7.93 7.06
C VAL A 227 21.90 8.60 7.99
N SER A 228 22.22 8.65 9.27
CA SER A 228 21.36 9.22 10.31
C SER A 228 22.09 10.30 11.11
N LEU A 229 21.37 11.35 11.51
CA LEU A 229 21.80 12.33 12.50
C LEU A 229 20.88 12.18 13.72
N TYR A 230 21.44 11.78 14.86
CA TYR A 230 20.72 11.66 16.12
C TYR A 230 21.02 12.84 17.02
N VAL A 231 19.97 13.42 17.60
CA VAL A 231 20.03 14.53 18.56
C VAL A 231 19.41 14.05 19.88
N PRO A 232 20.08 14.26 21.02
CA PRO A 232 19.53 13.89 22.32
C PRO A 232 18.20 14.62 22.60
N ARG A 233 17.27 13.94 23.28
CA ARG A 233 16.09 14.62 23.84
C ARG A 233 16.53 15.44 25.05
N TYR A 234 15.84 16.55 25.34
CA TYR A 234 16.10 17.43 26.49
C TYR A 234 16.15 16.71 27.86
N GLN A 235 15.63 15.49 27.94
CA GLN A 235 15.55 14.69 29.18
C GLN A 235 16.49 13.47 29.20
N THR A 236 17.17 13.14 28.10
CA THR A 236 18.18 12.06 28.08
C THR A 236 19.54 12.63 28.41
N SER A 237 19.88 12.68 29.70
CA SER A 237 21.21 13.06 30.16
C SER A 237 22.27 12.09 29.62
N GLY A 238 23.41 12.62 29.15
CA GLY A 238 24.58 11.81 28.77
C GLY A 238 24.67 11.33 27.32
N LEU A 239 23.69 11.60 26.45
CA LEU A 239 23.79 11.33 25.01
C LEU A 239 24.27 12.57 24.24
N SER A 240 25.27 12.40 23.38
CA SER A 240 25.75 13.45 22.47
C SER A 240 25.06 13.37 21.11
N THR A 241 25.00 14.47 20.37
CA THR A 241 24.63 14.44 18.95
C THR A 241 25.60 13.53 18.20
N ALA A 242 25.09 12.60 17.39
CA ALA A 242 25.93 11.67 16.63
C ALA A 242 25.44 11.49 15.20
N VAL A 243 26.39 11.37 14.27
CA VAL A 243 26.12 10.94 12.90
C VAL A 243 26.39 9.45 12.84
N ALA A 244 25.49 8.69 12.23
CA ALA A 244 25.62 7.26 12.07
C ALA A 244 25.44 6.82 10.62
N TYR A 245 26.21 5.82 10.21
CA TYR A 245 26.01 5.09 8.97
C TYR A 245 25.54 3.68 9.30
N ARG A 246 24.45 3.26 8.66
CA ARG A 246 23.89 1.91 8.76
C ARG A 246 23.88 1.27 7.38
N ASP A 247 24.09 -0.04 7.33
CA ASP A 247 23.82 -0.82 6.13
C ASP A 247 23.38 -2.23 6.47
N GLU A 248 22.63 -2.84 5.56
CA GLU A 248 22.13 -4.21 5.67
C GLU A 248 22.11 -4.83 4.27
N ALA A 249 22.58 -6.07 4.15
CA ALA A 249 22.77 -6.75 2.87
C ALA A 249 22.47 -8.24 2.98
N VAL A 250 21.84 -8.81 1.95
CA VAL A 250 21.75 -10.27 1.80
C VAL A 250 22.95 -10.76 0.99
N LEU A 251 23.87 -11.44 1.67
CA LEU A 251 25.06 -12.05 1.11
C LEU A 251 24.77 -13.51 0.73
N PHE A 252 25.30 -13.95 -0.41
CA PHE A 252 25.19 -15.33 -0.90
C PHE A 252 23.75 -15.89 -0.97
N GLY A 253 22.73 -15.02 -1.06
CA GLY A 253 21.31 -15.39 -1.16
C GLY A 253 20.65 -15.93 0.11
N ARG A 254 21.37 -16.02 1.24
CA ARG A 254 20.87 -16.67 2.48
C ARG A 254 21.41 -16.10 3.79
N PHE A 255 22.41 -15.21 3.72
CA PHE A 255 23.03 -14.61 4.90
C PHE A 255 22.71 -13.12 4.95
N LEU A 256 21.88 -12.70 5.89
CA LEU A 256 21.63 -11.30 6.17
C LEU A 256 22.76 -10.77 7.06
N ALA A 257 23.54 -9.80 6.57
CA ALA A 257 24.54 -9.10 7.35
C ALA A 257 24.13 -7.63 7.48
N GLY A 258 24.29 -7.04 8.65
CA GLY A 258 24.02 -5.62 8.84
C GLY A 258 24.81 -5.02 9.98
N GLY A 259 24.87 -3.69 10.01
CA GLY A 259 25.54 -2.98 11.08
C GLY A 259 25.30 -1.49 11.05
N GLU A 260 25.67 -0.83 12.13
CA GLU A 260 25.56 0.61 12.32
C GLU A 260 26.84 1.12 13.00
N LEU A 261 27.41 2.21 12.52
CA LEU A 261 28.60 2.87 13.07
C LEU A 261 28.23 4.33 13.35
N ALA A 262 28.57 4.84 14.52
CA ALA A 262 28.28 6.22 14.91
C ALA A 262 29.55 7.01 15.29
N SER A 263 29.48 8.33 15.13
CA SER A 263 30.61 9.27 15.32
C SER A 263 31.09 9.39 16.78
N ASP A 264 30.31 8.89 17.74
CA ASP A 264 30.68 8.77 19.16
C ASP A 264 31.48 7.49 19.46
N GLY A 265 31.85 6.74 18.41
CA GLY A 265 32.54 5.45 18.52
C GLY A 265 31.61 4.31 18.94
N SER A 266 30.29 4.49 18.89
CA SER A 266 29.34 3.41 19.05
C SER A 266 29.24 2.58 17.77
N TYR A 267 29.11 1.26 17.88
CA TYR A 267 28.89 0.39 16.73
C TYR A 267 28.04 -0.83 17.07
N PHE A 268 27.37 -1.36 16.05
CA PHE A 268 26.53 -2.54 16.09
C PHE A 268 26.76 -3.36 14.83
N VAL A 269 26.80 -4.68 14.97
CA VAL A 269 26.86 -5.63 13.86
C VAL A 269 25.93 -6.79 14.15
N LYS A 270 25.30 -7.33 13.10
CA LYS A 270 24.46 -8.53 13.15
C LYS A 270 24.66 -9.39 11.92
N GLY A 271 24.44 -10.69 12.10
CA GLY A 271 24.41 -11.68 11.03
C GLY A 271 23.29 -12.68 11.28
N GLN A 272 22.53 -13.04 10.26
CA GLN A 272 21.50 -14.06 10.32
C GLN A 272 21.59 -15.00 9.12
N VAL A 273 21.63 -16.31 9.35
CA VAL A 273 21.57 -17.35 8.32
C VAL A 273 20.27 -18.12 8.47
N VAL A 274 19.44 -18.13 7.41
CA VAL A 274 18.30 -19.03 7.30
C VAL A 274 18.62 -20.06 6.23
N ALA A 275 18.78 -21.33 6.62
CA ALA A 275 19.18 -22.41 5.74
C ALA A 275 18.37 -23.68 6.01
N GLY A 276 17.37 -23.94 5.16
CA GLY A 276 16.49 -25.09 5.28
C GLY A 276 15.68 -25.04 6.57
N ARG A 277 16.03 -25.93 7.51
CA ARG A 277 15.37 -26.06 8.83
C ARG A 277 16.08 -25.28 9.95
N MET A 278 17.16 -24.58 9.63
CA MET A 278 18.00 -23.90 10.61
C MET A 278 17.89 -22.38 10.46
N ASN A 279 17.76 -21.68 11.59
CA ASN A 279 17.88 -20.23 11.68
C ASN A 279 18.88 -19.88 12.78
N VAL A 280 19.98 -19.22 12.41
CA VAL A 280 21.03 -18.79 13.33
C VAL A 280 21.20 -17.28 13.21
N GLU A 281 21.21 -16.59 14.34
CA GLU A 281 21.42 -15.16 14.45
C GLU A 281 22.55 -14.87 15.45
N GLY A 282 23.41 -13.92 15.11
CA GLY A 282 24.45 -13.39 16.00
C GLY A 282 24.49 -11.88 15.91
N SER A 283 24.75 -11.23 17.04
CA SER A 283 24.86 -9.78 17.11
C SER A 283 25.92 -9.34 18.11
N PHE A 284 26.49 -8.17 17.88
CA PHE A 284 27.41 -7.50 18.78
C PHE A 284 27.15 -6.01 18.75
N ARG A 285 27.12 -5.38 19.93
CA ARG A 285 26.93 -3.94 20.11
C ARG A 285 27.97 -3.41 21.07
N SER A 286 28.51 -2.24 20.79
CA SER A 286 29.32 -1.45 21.72
C SER A 286 28.83 -0.01 21.63
N ALA A 287 28.12 0.46 22.64
CA ALA A 287 27.41 1.74 22.59
C ALA A 287 27.76 2.65 23.76
N VAL A 288 27.87 3.95 23.47
CA VAL A 288 27.98 5.03 24.46
C VAL A 288 26.57 5.51 24.79
N ILE A 289 26.01 5.00 25.88
CA ILE A 289 24.71 5.43 26.42
C ILE A 289 24.99 6.04 27.80
N GLY A 290 25.39 7.31 27.82
CA GLY A 290 25.93 7.94 29.04
C GLY A 290 27.36 7.49 29.38
N ILE A 291 27.75 7.65 30.65
CA ILE A 291 28.98 7.08 31.24
C ILE A 291 28.49 6.00 32.21
N PRO A 292 28.77 4.70 32.01
CA PRO A 292 29.81 4.09 31.16
C PRO A 292 29.34 3.43 29.83
N ARG A 293 30.31 2.98 28.99
CA ARG A 293 30.09 2.23 27.73
C ARG A 293 29.54 0.82 27.99
N ILE A 294 28.56 0.40 27.20
CA ILE A 294 27.94 -0.92 27.26
C ILE A 294 28.40 -1.74 26.06
N GLN A 295 28.74 -3.01 26.28
CA GLN A 295 28.98 -3.99 25.23
C GLN A 295 27.97 -5.14 25.38
N ASP A 296 27.26 -5.45 24.30
CA ASP A 296 26.36 -6.60 24.22
C ASP A 296 26.85 -7.55 23.13
N SER A 297 26.74 -8.84 23.37
CA SER A 297 26.84 -9.87 22.34
C SER A 297 25.69 -10.85 22.48
N GLY A 298 25.11 -11.25 21.36
CA GLY A 298 23.96 -12.15 21.30
C GLY A 298 24.21 -13.25 20.29
N PHE A 299 23.75 -14.45 20.61
CA PHE A 299 23.69 -15.59 19.70
C PHE A 299 22.37 -16.31 19.93
N PHE A 300 21.67 -16.63 18.86
CA PHE A 300 20.43 -17.42 18.89
C PHE A 300 20.46 -18.42 17.75
N ALA A 301 20.05 -19.65 18.02
CA ALA A 301 19.94 -20.70 17.02
C ALA A 301 18.64 -21.47 17.23
N SER A 302 17.96 -21.79 16.13
CA SER A 302 16.79 -22.66 16.12
C SER A 302 16.89 -23.66 14.98
N TYR A 303 16.39 -24.86 15.22
CA TYR A 303 16.38 -25.95 14.27
C TYR A 303 15.05 -26.71 14.33
N ASP A 304 14.31 -26.68 13.22
CA ASP A 304 13.12 -27.50 13.05
C ASP A 304 13.54 -28.95 12.80
N ILE A 305 13.24 -29.85 13.73
CA ILE A 305 13.60 -31.26 13.60
C ILE A 305 12.63 -31.94 12.64
N TRP A 306 11.35 -32.01 13.01
CA TRP A 306 10.31 -32.71 12.23
C TRP A 306 8.90 -32.44 12.75
N ARG A 307 7.92 -32.28 11.84
CA ARG A 307 6.48 -32.10 12.17
C ARG A 307 6.19 -31.08 13.28
N GLY A 308 6.94 -29.97 13.31
CA GLY A 308 6.79 -28.89 14.30
C GLY A 308 7.58 -29.09 15.60
N LEU A 309 8.26 -30.23 15.78
CA LEU A 309 9.27 -30.41 16.82
C LEU A 309 10.47 -29.51 16.49
N ALA A 310 10.82 -28.59 17.38
CA ALA A 310 11.91 -27.64 17.15
C ALA A 310 12.80 -27.49 18.40
N LEU A 311 14.10 -27.33 18.17
CA LEU A 311 15.06 -26.94 19.20
C LEU A 311 15.41 -25.47 19.06
N GLN A 312 15.61 -24.80 20.18
CA GLN A 312 16.13 -23.44 20.24
C GLN A 312 17.18 -23.32 21.32
N ALA A 313 18.19 -22.49 21.09
CA ALA A 313 19.20 -22.15 22.07
C ALA A 313 19.63 -20.70 21.88
N GLY A 314 19.97 -20.04 22.98
CA GLY A 314 20.40 -18.65 22.96
C GLY A 314 21.45 -18.36 24.00
N ARG A 315 22.27 -17.35 23.74
CA ARG A 315 23.17 -16.73 24.70
C ARG A 315 23.20 -15.23 24.49
N ARG A 316 23.20 -14.45 25.57
CA ARG A 316 23.39 -13.01 25.54
C ARG A 316 24.32 -12.61 26.66
N LEU A 317 25.44 -12.00 26.31
CA LEU A 317 26.38 -11.42 27.26
C LEU A 317 26.32 -9.90 27.16
N SER A 318 26.09 -9.23 28.27
CA SER A 318 26.12 -7.78 28.41
C SER A 318 27.18 -7.40 29.43
N THR A 319 28.05 -6.44 29.12
CA THR A 319 29.12 -5.97 30.01
C THR A 319 29.20 -4.45 30.03
N THR A 320 29.37 -3.90 31.22
CA THR A 320 29.76 -2.53 31.54
C THR A 320 31.06 -2.59 32.36
N PRO A 321 31.73 -1.47 32.68
CA PRO A 321 32.94 -1.48 33.50
C PRO A 321 32.77 -2.04 34.91
N THR A 322 31.56 -1.99 35.45
CA THR A 322 31.26 -2.42 36.83
C THR A 322 30.40 -3.67 36.88
N GLU A 323 29.71 -4.02 35.78
CA GLU A 323 28.70 -5.06 35.76
C GLU A 323 28.77 -5.92 34.51
N TRP A 324 28.40 -7.18 34.62
CA TRP A 324 28.20 -8.10 33.52
C TRP A 324 26.99 -9.00 33.79
N SER A 325 26.42 -9.50 32.71
CA SER A 325 25.29 -10.43 32.72
C SER A 325 25.42 -11.38 31.54
N ASP A 326 25.50 -12.69 31.82
CA ASP A 326 25.52 -13.78 30.83
C ASP A 326 24.22 -14.58 30.97
N TRP A 327 23.32 -14.40 30.03
CA TRP A 327 22.08 -15.15 29.89
C TRP A 327 22.28 -16.28 28.88
N ARG A 328 21.86 -17.48 29.21
CA ARG A 328 21.91 -18.67 28.34
C ARG A 328 20.55 -19.35 28.39
N SER A 329 20.08 -19.89 27.28
CA SER A 329 18.86 -20.67 27.23
C SER A 329 18.94 -21.83 26.24
N VAL A 330 18.18 -22.88 26.54
CA VAL A 330 17.87 -23.98 25.65
C VAL A 330 16.39 -24.29 25.79
N GLY A 331 15.73 -24.62 24.69
CA GLY A 331 14.34 -24.99 24.70
C GLY A 331 14.00 -25.98 23.60
N ILE A 332 12.95 -26.76 23.85
CA ILE A 332 12.36 -27.68 22.91
C ILE A 332 10.87 -27.39 22.81
N ARG A 333 10.40 -27.17 21.59
CA ARG A 333 8.97 -27.07 21.28
C ARG A 333 8.50 -28.42 20.77
N VAL A 334 7.54 -29.01 21.46
CA VAL A 334 6.90 -30.27 21.12
C VAL A 334 5.44 -29.98 20.73
N PRO A 335 5.04 -30.25 19.49
CA PRO A 335 3.64 -30.19 19.10
C PRO A 335 2.92 -31.42 19.67
N VAL A 336 2.01 -31.21 20.61
CA VAL A 336 1.26 -32.28 21.25
C VAL A 336 -0.13 -32.31 20.59
N ALA A 337 -0.20 -33.02 19.46
CA ALA A 337 -1.33 -33.05 18.51
C ALA A 337 -1.56 -31.72 17.75
N ASN A 338 -2.50 -31.73 16.79
CA ASN A 338 -2.86 -30.55 15.97
C ASN A 338 -3.58 -29.43 16.78
N ARG A 339 -3.55 -29.47 18.12
CA ARG A 339 -4.37 -28.60 18.99
C ARG A 339 -3.56 -27.74 19.94
N PHE A 340 -2.34 -28.11 20.31
CA PHE A 340 -1.51 -27.30 21.21
C PHE A 340 -0.01 -27.57 21.10
N ASN A 341 0.77 -26.58 21.51
CA ASN A 341 2.22 -26.68 21.58
C ASN A 341 2.67 -26.66 23.04
N LEU A 342 3.61 -27.54 23.38
CA LEU A 342 4.32 -27.54 24.66
C LEU A 342 5.76 -27.09 24.40
N THR A 343 6.20 -26.00 25.01
CA THR A 343 7.60 -25.59 25.01
C THR A 343 8.18 -25.85 26.40
N LEU A 344 9.24 -26.64 26.45
CA LEU A 344 10.05 -26.80 27.67
C LEU A 344 11.33 -26.00 27.47
N GLU A 345 11.71 -25.20 28.45
CA GLU A 345 12.90 -24.37 28.39
C GLU A 345 13.69 -24.43 29.69
N HIS A 346 14.99 -24.20 29.56
CA HIS A 346 15.89 -23.99 30.66
C HIS A 346 16.76 -22.78 30.33
N SER A 347 16.93 -21.89 31.29
CA SER A 347 17.77 -20.71 31.17
C SER A 347 18.60 -20.49 32.41
N ASP A 348 19.82 -20.01 32.24
CA ASP A 348 20.69 -19.57 33.33
C ASP A 348 21.08 -18.11 33.07
N THR A 349 20.92 -17.27 34.09
CA THR A 349 21.44 -15.89 34.06
C THR A 349 22.47 -15.73 35.15
N THR A 350 23.71 -15.48 34.78
CA THR A 350 24.78 -15.20 35.74
C THR A 350 25.19 -13.73 35.64
N THR A 351 25.36 -13.06 36.77
CA THR A 351 25.89 -11.70 36.90
C THR A 351 27.06 -11.70 37.89
N ASN A 352 27.71 -10.55 38.09
CA ASN A 352 28.77 -10.41 39.11
C ASN A 352 28.28 -10.59 40.55
N GLN A 353 26.97 -10.51 40.81
CA GLN A 353 26.42 -10.62 42.17
C GLN A 353 25.37 -11.72 42.30
N SER A 354 25.02 -12.41 41.22
CA SER A 354 23.94 -13.41 41.29
C SER A 354 23.92 -14.43 40.18
N GLN A 355 23.31 -15.58 40.46
CA GLN A 355 23.04 -16.64 39.49
C GLN A 355 21.57 -17.06 39.55
N HIS A 356 20.96 -17.26 38.38
CA HIS A 356 19.53 -17.53 38.23
C HIS A 356 19.26 -18.68 37.24
N PRO A 357 19.48 -19.94 37.63
CA PRO A 357 18.96 -21.06 36.87
C PRO A 357 17.44 -21.13 37.01
N ALA A 358 16.75 -21.15 35.87
CA ALA A 358 15.30 -21.30 35.80
C ALA A 358 14.91 -22.29 34.70
N SER A 359 13.89 -23.09 34.97
CA SER A 359 13.25 -23.96 33.99
C SER A 359 11.82 -23.50 33.80
N GLY A 360 11.28 -23.71 32.61
CA GLY A 360 9.95 -23.27 32.25
C GLY A 360 9.21 -24.32 31.42
N ALA A 361 7.91 -24.38 31.61
CA ALA A 361 6.99 -25.09 30.73
C ALA A 361 5.94 -24.09 30.25
N MET A 362 5.77 -24.00 28.94
CA MET A 362 4.79 -23.13 28.28
C MET A 362 3.84 -23.97 27.44
N LEU A 363 2.55 -23.77 27.66
CA LEU A 363 1.46 -24.38 26.91
C LEU A 363 0.78 -23.30 26.06
N ASP A 364 0.70 -23.52 24.75
CA ASP A 364 -0.03 -22.66 23.81
C ASP A 364 -1.23 -23.39 23.21
N LEU A 365 -2.44 -22.86 23.43
CA LEU A 365 -3.74 -23.39 22.99
C LEU A 365 -4.40 -22.44 21.98
N PRO A 366 -4.20 -22.60 20.66
CA PRO A 366 -4.88 -21.81 19.63
C PRO A 366 -6.26 -22.40 19.26
N LEU A 367 -7.23 -22.31 20.17
CA LEU A 367 -8.57 -22.88 20.04
C LEU A 367 -9.56 -21.93 19.31
N GLY A 368 -9.23 -21.55 18.07
CA GLY A 368 -10.08 -20.69 17.24
C GLY A 368 -10.28 -19.28 17.82
N PRO A 369 -11.49 -18.89 18.27
CA PRO A 369 -11.74 -17.58 18.89
C PRO A 369 -11.08 -17.43 20.26
N VAL A 370 -10.65 -18.54 20.89
CA VAL A 370 -9.90 -18.53 22.15
C VAL A 370 -8.44 -18.80 21.85
N ARG A 371 -7.56 -17.96 22.37
CA ARG A 371 -6.13 -18.26 22.47
C ARG A 371 -5.74 -18.23 23.94
N PHE A 372 -5.03 -19.24 24.39
CA PHE A 372 -4.56 -19.29 25.76
C PHE A 372 -3.10 -19.72 25.80
N MET A 373 -2.30 -18.98 26.54
CA MET A 373 -0.92 -19.29 26.85
C MET A 373 -0.80 -19.38 28.37
N GLN A 374 -0.18 -20.45 28.85
CA GLN A 374 0.22 -20.56 30.24
C GLN A 374 1.69 -20.93 30.30
N ARG A 375 2.48 -20.13 31.01
CA ARG A 375 3.91 -20.37 31.24
C ARG A 375 4.16 -20.43 32.73
N TYR A 376 4.62 -21.58 33.19
CA TYR A 376 5.10 -21.76 34.55
C TYR A 376 6.62 -21.84 34.52
N GLN A 377 7.27 -20.95 35.24
CA GLN A 377 8.72 -20.88 35.39
C GLN A 377 9.08 -21.09 36.85
N TRP A 378 10.09 -21.90 37.11
CA TRP A 378 10.61 -22.17 38.44
C TRP A 378 12.13 -22.21 38.40
N GLY A 379 12.76 -21.73 39.46
CA GLY A 379 14.20 -21.61 39.50
C GLY A 379 14.70 -21.25 40.88
N LYS A 380 16.02 -21.10 40.98
CA LYS A 380 16.69 -20.61 42.17
C LYS A 380 17.35 -19.30 41.83
N PHE A 381 17.25 -18.34 42.74
CA PHE A 381 17.96 -17.08 42.70
C PHE A 381 19.02 -17.13 43.78
N GLU A 382 20.29 -17.13 43.39
CA GLU A 382 21.41 -17.08 44.32
C GLU A 382 22.09 -15.72 44.23
N TYR A 383 22.08 -14.96 45.33
CA TYR A 383 22.82 -13.71 45.45
C TYR A 383 24.14 -13.94 46.16
N VAL A 384 25.25 -13.71 45.47
CA VAL A 384 26.61 -13.93 45.96
C VAL A 384 27.08 -12.68 46.70
N ARG A 385 27.27 -12.78 48.02
CA ARG A 385 27.80 -11.70 48.87
C ARG A 385 29.16 -12.09 49.46
N PRO A 386 30.00 -11.09 49.86
CA PRO A 386 31.26 -11.37 50.54
C PRO A 386 31.12 -12.18 51.83
N THR A 387 29.95 -12.16 52.47
CA THR A 387 29.64 -12.84 53.74
C THR A 387 28.95 -14.20 53.57
N GLY A 388 28.78 -14.68 52.32
CA GLY A 388 28.08 -15.92 51.98
C GLY A 388 27.03 -15.72 50.88
N SER A 389 26.49 -16.80 50.31
CA SER A 389 25.42 -16.71 49.32
C SER A 389 24.03 -16.74 49.96
N LEU A 390 23.09 -16.03 49.35
CA LEU A 390 21.69 -16.01 49.73
C LEU A 390 20.88 -16.67 48.62
N LEU A 391 20.32 -17.83 48.91
CA LEU A 391 19.57 -18.61 47.94
C LEU A 391 18.07 -18.51 48.25
N HIS A 392 17.27 -18.21 47.23
CA HIS A 392 15.83 -18.23 47.33
C HIS A 392 15.21 -18.91 46.12
N ASP A 393 14.11 -19.63 46.34
CA ASP A 393 13.32 -20.18 45.25
C ASP A 393 12.54 -19.04 44.58
N GLN A 394 12.56 -19.02 43.25
CA GLN A 394 11.75 -18.12 42.45
C GLN A 394 10.77 -18.95 41.62
N ARG A 395 9.50 -18.60 41.72
CA ARG A 395 8.43 -19.19 40.89
C ARG A 395 7.69 -18.06 40.22
N GLN A 396 7.28 -18.30 38.98
CA GLN A 396 6.46 -17.37 38.21
C GLN A 396 5.43 -18.15 37.41
N LEU A 397 4.20 -17.66 37.39
CA LEU A 397 3.13 -18.18 36.57
C LEU A 397 2.58 -17.03 35.74
N GLN A 398 2.67 -17.15 34.43
CA GLN A 398 2.08 -16.21 33.49
C GLN A 398 0.94 -16.90 32.74
N SER A 399 -0.23 -16.26 32.74
CA SER A 399 -1.40 -16.70 32.01
C SER A 399 -1.84 -15.56 31.10
N VAL A 400 -1.93 -15.84 29.80
CA VAL A 400 -2.45 -14.91 28.80
C VAL A 400 -3.59 -15.59 28.07
N GLY A 401 -4.80 -15.07 28.23
CA GLY A 401 -5.98 -15.52 27.50
C GLY A 401 -6.49 -14.41 26.61
N SER A 402 -6.86 -14.74 25.38
CA SER A 402 -7.69 -13.86 24.57
C SER A 402 -8.91 -14.59 24.04
N TYR A 403 -10.02 -13.87 23.97
CA TYR A 403 -11.29 -14.37 23.50
C TYR A 403 -11.92 -13.34 22.56
N SER A 404 -12.08 -13.73 21.30
CA SER A 404 -12.70 -12.91 20.26
C SER A 404 -13.94 -13.63 19.74
N PRO A 405 -15.07 -13.59 20.48
CA PRO A 405 -16.30 -14.29 20.10
C PRO A 405 -16.88 -13.82 18.76
N THR A 406 -16.61 -12.57 18.41
CA THR A 406 -17.13 -11.90 17.23
C THR A 406 -16.05 -11.00 16.62
N ARG A 407 -16.35 -10.41 15.46
CA ARG A 407 -15.47 -9.39 14.86
C ARG A 407 -15.55 -8.02 15.54
N TRP A 408 -16.56 -7.80 16.38
CA TRP A 408 -16.84 -6.51 17.03
C TRP A 408 -16.49 -6.50 18.52
N ALA A 409 -16.14 -7.64 19.13
CA ALA A 409 -15.72 -7.71 20.52
C ALA A 409 -14.50 -8.60 20.70
N SER A 410 -13.57 -8.16 21.54
CA SER A 410 -12.47 -8.98 22.03
C SER A 410 -12.16 -8.69 23.49
N LEU A 411 -11.78 -9.74 24.20
CA LEU A 411 -11.31 -9.73 25.57
C LEU A 411 -9.89 -10.29 25.59
N GLY A 412 -9.01 -9.67 26.35
CA GLY A 412 -7.68 -10.17 26.65
C GLY A 412 -7.45 -10.09 28.15
N LEU A 413 -7.10 -11.20 28.78
CA LEU A 413 -6.69 -11.25 30.18
C LEU A 413 -5.21 -11.63 30.21
N GLN A 414 -4.43 -10.84 30.93
CA GLN A 414 -3.05 -11.16 31.23
C GLN A 414 -2.86 -11.13 32.74
N VAL A 415 -2.35 -12.22 33.31
CA VAL A 415 -2.04 -12.33 34.73
C VAL A 415 -0.64 -12.91 34.88
N ALA A 416 0.18 -12.30 35.73
CA ALA A 416 1.49 -12.82 36.12
C ALA A 416 1.61 -12.82 37.63
N ASN A 417 1.87 -13.99 38.20
CA ASN A 417 2.11 -14.18 39.62
C ASN A 417 3.59 -14.50 39.81
N GLN A 418 4.24 -13.80 40.73
CA GLN A 418 5.60 -14.10 41.17
C GLN A 418 5.59 -14.35 42.67
N TRP A 419 6.04 -15.52 43.07
CA TRP A 419 6.20 -15.86 44.49
C TRP A 419 7.53 -15.29 44.98
N GLN A 420 7.44 -14.53 46.07
CA GLN A 420 8.57 -13.88 46.73
C GLN A 420 9.19 -14.82 47.79
N PRO A 421 10.46 -14.59 48.17
CA PRO A 421 11.13 -15.39 49.19
C PRO A 421 10.47 -15.37 50.57
N ASP A 422 9.76 -14.28 50.90
CA ASP A 422 9.02 -14.12 52.16
C ASP A 422 7.66 -14.83 52.16
N GLY A 423 7.33 -15.56 51.08
CA GLY A 423 6.06 -16.25 50.90
C GLY A 423 4.94 -15.36 50.35
N SER A 424 5.17 -14.07 50.17
CA SER A 424 4.20 -13.18 49.52
C SER A 424 4.12 -13.44 48.01
N ILE A 425 3.02 -13.01 47.38
CA ILE A 425 2.84 -13.10 45.93
C ILE A 425 2.75 -11.68 45.38
N ARG A 426 3.63 -11.35 44.44
CA ARG A 426 3.50 -10.16 43.61
C ARG A 426 2.71 -10.52 42.36
N GLN A 427 1.58 -9.86 42.16
CA GLN A 427 0.67 -10.11 41.05
C GLN A 427 0.63 -8.89 40.14
N TRP A 428 0.64 -9.15 38.83
CA TRP A 428 0.35 -8.16 37.79
C TRP A 428 -0.79 -8.67 36.94
N GLU A 429 -1.72 -7.79 36.63
CA GLU A 429 -2.94 -8.15 35.92
C GLU A 429 -3.37 -7.02 34.98
N GLU A 430 -3.85 -7.40 33.80
CA GLU A 430 -4.47 -6.48 32.86
C GLU A 430 -5.61 -7.22 32.15
N LEU A 431 -6.81 -6.65 32.26
CA LEU A 431 -7.95 -7.00 31.43
C LEU A 431 -8.09 -5.94 30.35
N ARG A 432 -7.91 -6.36 29.10
CA ARG A 432 -8.18 -5.57 27.90
C ARG A 432 -9.54 -5.95 27.34
N THR A 433 -10.41 -4.97 27.19
CA THR A 433 -11.70 -5.11 26.53
C THR A 433 -11.73 -4.18 25.34
N SER A 434 -12.11 -4.69 24.16
CA SER A 434 -12.35 -3.86 22.97
C SER A 434 -13.71 -4.23 22.39
N ILE A 435 -14.55 -3.21 22.20
CA ILE A 435 -15.93 -3.35 21.72
C ILE A 435 -16.18 -2.27 20.64
N GLN A 436 -16.55 -2.70 19.45
CA GLN A 436 -17.16 -1.88 18.41
C GLN A 436 -18.66 -1.78 18.71
N VAL A 437 -19.05 -0.75 19.46
CA VAL A 437 -20.43 -0.49 19.90
C VAL A 437 -21.34 -0.22 18.70
N SER A 438 -20.80 0.41 17.66
CA SER A 438 -21.44 0.59 16.36
C SER A 438 -20.37 0.66 15.27
N PRO A 439 -20.71 0.64 13.96
CA PRO A 439 -19.73 0.88 12.89
C PRO A 439 -18.98 2.23 12.98
N ARG A 440 -19.42 3.13 13.86
CA ARG A 440 -18.85 4.45 14.09
C ARG A 440 -18.29 4.63 15.51
N THR A 441 -18.42 3.65 16.40
CA THR A 441 -18.12 3.84 17.82
C THR A 441 -17.30 2.69 18.33
N GLU A 442 -16.07 2.98 18.74
CA GLU A 442 -15.18 2.03 19.37
C GLU A 442 -14.93 2.41 20.83
N LEU A 443 -14.99 1.42 21.70
CA LEU A 443 -14.62 1.51 23.10
C LEU A 443 -13.52 0.50 23.40
N GLN A 444 -12.45 0.96 24.02
CA GLN A 444 -11.40 0.10 24.57
C GLN A 444 -11.19 0.43 26.04
N ALA A 445 -11.11 -0.58 26.89
CA ALA A 445 -10.82 -0.45 28.30
C ALA A 445 -9.64 -1.36 28.68
N PHE A 446 -8.77 -0.86 29.54
CA PHE A 446 -7.66 -1.58 30.14
C PHE A 446 -7.80 -1.39 31.64
N THR A 447 -7.97 -2.47 32.38
CA THR A 447 -8.25 -2.43 33.81
C THR A 447 -7.43 -3.46 34.55
N ALA A 448 -7.20 -3.26 35.85
CA ALA A 448 -6.84 -4.36 36.72
C ALA A 448 -8.02 -5.35 36.86
N PHE A 449 -7.76 -6.55 37.40
CA PHE A 449 -8.77 -7.59 37.63
C PHE A 449 -8.44 -8.34 38.93
N PRO A 450 -9.20 -8.15 40.02
CA PRO A 450 -10.61 -7.75 40.00
C PRO A 450 -10.86 -6.25 40.25
N ASP A 451 -9.84 -5.43 40.54
CA ASP A 451 -10.05 -4.01 40.88
C ASP A 451 -10.18 -3.13 39.63
N PHE A 452 -11.32 -3.26 38.95
CA PHE A 452 -11.59 -2.59 37.67
C PHE A 452 -11.54 -1.06 37.72
N LEU A 453 -11.60 -0.46 38.91
CA LEU A 453 -11.73 0.98 39.10
C LEU A 453 -10.50 1.63 39.71
N ASP A 454 -9.39 0.89 39.91
CA ASP A 454 -8.13 1.48 40.36
C ASP A 454 -7.68 2.58 39.37
N PRO A 455 -7.69 3.87 39.78
CA PRO A 455 -7.37 4.99 38.89
C PRO A 455 -5.91 4.98 38.42
N THR A 456 -5.05 4.18 39.05
CA THR A 456 -3.65 4.00 38.67
C THR A 456 -3.43 2.88 37.66
N GLN A 457 -4.39 1.96 37.52
CA GLN A 457 -4.37 0.79 36.62
C GLN A 457 -5.59 0.75 35.68
N PHE A 458 -6.17 1.92 35.40
CA PHE A 458 -7.30 2.08 34.50
C PHE A 458 -6.91 2.91 33.27
N ARG A 459 -7.39 2.49 32.10
CA ARG A 459 -7.41 3.30 30.87
C ARG A 459 -8.69 3.04 30.10
N LEU A 460 -9.35 4.12 29.71
CA LEU A 460 -10.48 4.10 28.79
C LEU A 460 -10.10 4.86 27.52
N HIS A 461 -10.44 4.31 26.36
CA HIS A 461 -10.36 4.97 25.07
C HIS A 461 -11.69 4.83 24.37
N LEU A 462 -12.28 5.96 23.99
CA LEU A 462 -13.51 6.04 23.22
C LEU A 462 -13.20 6.79 21.93
N ALA A 463 -13.52 6.18 20.79
CA ALA A 463 -13.45 6.82 19.49
C ALA A 463 -14.82 6.78 18.82
N GLN A 464 -15.41 7.96 18.59
CA GLN A 464 -16.69 8.13 17.92
C GLN A 464 -16.48 8.85 16.59
N GLN A 465 -16.69 8.17 15.48
CA GLN A 465 -16.82 8.78 14.17
C GLN A 465 -18.12 9.60 14.10
N LEU A 466 -17.99 10.85 13.68
CA LEU A 466 -19.05 11.83 13.52
C LEU A 466 -19.27 12.09 12.01
N PRO A 467 -20.44 12.62 11.62
CA PRO A 467 -20.70 13.01 10.23
C PRO A 467 -19.64 13.96 9.69
N ARG A 468 -19.54 14.02 8.35
CA ARG A 468 -18.57 14.87 7.65
C ARG A 468 -17.12 14.57 8.08
N ARG A 469 -16.77 13.32 8.40
CA ARG A 469 -15.37 12.89 8.70
C ARG A 469 -14.76 13.57 9.93
N PHE A 470 -15.59 13.98 10.88
CA PHE A 470 -15.13 14.33 12.21
C PHE A 470 -15.03 13.06 13.06
N ALA A 471 -14.22 13.10 14.11
CA ALA A 471 -14.20 12.09 15.14
C ALA A 471 -13.99 12.75 16.49
N LEU A 472 -14.69 12.26 17.52
CA LEU A 472 -14.40 12.57 18.91
C LEU A 472 -13.57 11.43 19.48
N VAL A 473 -12.41 11.75 20.02
CA VAL A 473 -11.55 10.79 20.73
C VAL A 473 -11.43 11.25 22.17
N ALA A 474 -11.87 10.41 23.11
CA ALA A 474 -11.71 10.64 24.53
C ALA A 474 -10.86 9.52 25.13
N GLU A 475 -9.83 9.89 25.88
CA GLU A 475 -9.00 8.97 26.64
C GLU A 475 -8.92 9.43 28.09
N TYR A 476 -8.97 8.49 29.02
CA TYR A 476 -8.78 8.75 30.44
C TYR A 476 -7.93 7.64 31.04
N GLY A 477 -7.00 7.98 31.93
CA GLY A 477 -6.18 7.00 32.66
C GLY A 477 -4.70 6.97 32.25
N ARG A 478 -4.01 5.86 32.52
CA ARG A 478 -2.55 5.69 32.34
C ARG A 478 -2.20 4.64 31.28
N LEU A 479 -0.95 4.64 30.79
CA LEU A 479 -0.46 3.63 29.86
C LEU A 479 -0.08 2.35 30.63
N SER A 480 -0.76 1.24 30.28
CA SER A 480 -0.67 -0.16 30.77
C SER A 480 -0.74 -0.39 32.28
N ALA A 481 -1.68 -1.25 32.70
CA ALA A 481 -1.79 -1.74 34.07
C ALA A 481 -0.75 -2.84 34.38
N PHE A 482 -0.17 -3.45 33.35
CA PHE A 482 0.62 -4.67 33.47
C PHE A 482 2.06 -4.45 33.97
N GLN A 483 2.65 -3.28 33.74
CA GLN A 483 4.02 -2.96 34.19
C GLN A 483 4.05 -1.67 35.00
N SER A 484 4.59 -1.74 36.21
CA SER A 484 4.96 -0.56 37.00
C SER A 484 6.20 0.08 36.37
N VAL A 485 6.01 0.91 35.33
CA VAL A 485 7.07 1.79 34.83
C VAL A 485 7.33 2.84 35.91
N PRO A 486 8.60 3.11 36.31
CA PRO A 486 8.91 4.22 37.20
C PRO A 486 8.24 5.48 36.68
N THR A 487 7.55 6.20 37.55
CA THR A 487 6.90 7.47 37.21
C THR A 487 7.92 8.42 36.60
N PHE A 488 7.99 8.48 35.27
CA PHE A 488 8.55 9.64 34.60
C PHE A 488 7.67 10.83 35.00
N ASP A 489 8.29 11.92 35.44
CA ASP A 489 7.63 13.14 35.89
C ASP A 489 6.72 13.71 34.76
N GLY A 490 5.48 13.22 34.68
CA GLY A 490 4.55 13.56 33.60
C GLY A 490 3.42 12.56 33.31
N GLU A 491 3.55 11.28 33.65
CA GLU A 491 2.49 10.27 33.41
C GLU A 491 1.50 10.14 34.58
N ARG A 492 0.75 11.20 34.86
CA ARG A 492 -0.44 11.13 35.72
C ARG A 492 -1.63 10.64 34.91
N SER A 493 -2.59 9.98 35.57
CA SER A 493 -3.92 9.71 34.99
C SER A 493 -4.47 11.04 34.48
N ARG A 494 -4.70 11.12 33.17
CA ARG A 494 -5.08 12.37 32.51
C ARG A 494 -6.25 12.17 31.59
N LEU A 495 -7.16 13.13 31.60
CA LEU A 495 -8.19 13.26 30.58
C LEU A 495 -7.58 13.88 29.30
N LYS A 496 -7.78 13.21 28.18
CA LYS A 496 -7.53 13.73 26.83
C LYS A 496 -8.85 13.70 26.07
N VAL A 497 -9.25 14.84 25.51
CA VAL A 497 -10.40 14.93 24.61
C VAL A 497 -9.97 15.66 23.36
N LEU A 498 -10.07 15.00 22.21
CA LEU A 498 -9.69 15.53 20.91
C LEU A 498 -10.88 15.47 19.96
N VAL A 499 -11.10 16.56 19.24
CA VAL A 499 -11.92 16.54 18.03
C VAL A 499 -10.97 16.48 16.84
N ARG A 500 -11.08 15.42 16.06
CA ARG A 500 -10.29 15.18 14.85
C ARG A 500 -11.16 15.42 13.63
N LYS A 501 -10.56 16.03 12.61
CA LYS A 501 -11.15 16.16 11.29
C LYS A 501 -10.22 15.51 10.29
N THR A 502 -10.77 14.67 9.42
CA THR A 502 -10.02 14.03 8.34
C THR A 502 -10.49 14.49 6.97
N TRP A 503 -9.53 14.62 6.06
CA TRP A 503 -9.74 14.96 4.65
C TRP A 503 -9.00 13.94 3.79
N ASP A 504 -9.63 13.45 2.73
CA ASP A 504 -8.90 12.77 1.66
C ASP A 504 -8.61 13.85 0.62
N VAL A 505 -7.34 14.18 0.49
CA VAL A 505 -6.85 15.18 -0.46
C VAL A 505 -6.38 14.41 -1.68
N ALA A 506 -7.00 14.69 -2.83
CA ALA A 506 -6.47 14.27 -4.12
C ALA A 506 -5.13 14.97 -4.36
N THR A 507 -4.09 14.19 -4.59
CA THR A 507 -2.72 14.69 -4.76
C THR A 507 -2.22 14.34 -6.16
N PRO A 508 -1.28 15.12 -6.72
CA PRO A 508 -0.70 14.80 -8.02
C PRO A 508 -0.13 13.38 -8.01
N ALA A 509 -0.46 12.57 -9.01
CA ALA A 509 0.16 11.26 -9.20
C ALA A 509 1.56 11.42 -9.79
N ALA A 510 2.45 10.46 -9.53
CA ALA A 510 3.69 10.38 -10.28
C ALA A 510 3.46 9.74 -11.66
N GLY A 511 4.00 10.31 -12.73
CA GLY A 511 4.13 9.58 -13.98
C GLY A 511 4.60 10.38 -15.18
N ALA A 512 4.92 9.66 -16.24
CA ALA A 512 5.30 10.23 -17.53
C ALA A 512 4.09 10.72 -18.31
N ASP A 513 4.35 11.63 -19.24
CA ASP A 513 3.38 12.03 -20.27
C ASP A 513 3.82 11.45 -21.62
N VAL A 514 2.93 10.73 -22.31
CA VAL A 514 3.12 10.32 -23.72
C VAL A 514 1.96 10.89 -24.51
N ARG A 515 2.25 11.68 -25.55
CA ARG A 515 1.22 12.31 -26.40
C ARG A 515 1.62 12.29 -27.86
N GLY A 516 0.69 12.56 -28.75
CA GLY A 516 0.98 12.69 -30.17
C GLY A 516 -0.27 12.79 -31.01
N ARG A 517 -0.11 12.56 -32.31
CA ARG A 517 -1.22 12.51 -33.27
C ARG A 517 -1.20 11.20 -34.05
N VAL A 518 -2.38 10.72 -34.41
CA VAL A 518 -2.59 9.73 -35.46
C VAL A 518 -2.81 10.50 -36.75
N VAL A 519 -1.92 10.31 -37.72
CA VAL A 519 -1.96 10.99 -39.03
C VAL A 519 -1.86 10.00 -40.17
N ASP A 520 -2.32 10.36 -41.36
CA ASP A 520 -2.01 9.59 -42.57
C ASP A 520 -0.65 9.99 -43.17
N GLN A 521 -0.22 9.32 -44.23
CA GLN A 521 1.03 9.61 -44.95
C GLN A 521 1.10 11.04 -45.52
N LEU A 522 -0.03 11.75 -45.64
CA LEU A 522 -0.11 13.13 -46.11
C LEU A 522 -0.14 14.13 -44.93
N GLY A 523 -0.12 13.64 -43.70
CA GLY A 523 -0.14 14.44 -42.48
C GLY A 523 -1.54 14.86 -42.01
N TRP A 524 -2.61 14.35 -42.63
CA TRP A 524 -3.98 14.64 -42.20
C TRP A 524 -4.32 13.88 -40.91
N PRO A 525 -5.05 14.51 -39.97
CA PRO A 525 -5.43 13.86 -38.73
C PRO A 525 -6.43 12.73 -38.96
N VAL A 526 -6.25 11.62 -38.24
CA VAL A 526 -7.15 10.47 -38.29
C VAL A 526 -7.80 10.26 -36.92
N ALA A 527 -9.10 10.51 -36.87
CA ALA A 527 -9.92 10.42 -35.66
C ALA A 527 -10.49 9.01 -35.44
N GLY A 528 -10.86 8.69 -34.20
CA GLY A 528 -11.63 7.49 -33.88
C GLY A 528 -10.81 6.18 -33.85
N THR A 529 -9.48 6.26 -33.91
CA THR A 529 -8.60 5.10 -33.81
C THR A 529 -8.12 4.92 -32.37
N ILE A 530 -8.15 3.70 -31.84
CA ILE A 530 -7.62 3.40 -30.51
C ILE A 530 -6.09 3.32 -30.58
N VAL A 531 -5.43 4.14 -29.76
CA VAL A 531 -4.01 4.09 -29.47
C VAL A 531 -3.81 3.28 -28.19
N ARG A 532 -2.92 2.29 -28.21
CA ARG A 532 -2.57 1.44 -27.06
C ARG A 532 -1.16 1.75 -26.57
N LEU A 533 -0.98 1.80 -25.26
CA LEU A 533 0.31 1.95 -24.60
C LEU A 533 0.42 0.94 -23.45
N GLY A 534 1.00 -0.24 -23.72
CA GLY A 534 0.97 -1.36 -22.78
C GLY A 534 -0.48 -1.76 -22.40
N PRO A 535 -0.89 -1.73 -21.12
CA PRO A 535 -2.26 -2.03 -20.71
C PRO A 535 -3.25 -0.87 -20.94
N TYR A 536 -2.76 0.32 -21.26
CA TYR A 536 -3.55 1.54 -21.38
C TYR A 536 -4.03 1.76 -22.82
N HIS A 537 -5.16 2.44 -22.98
CA HIS A 537 -5.66 2.80 -24.29
C HIS A 537 -6.52 4.07 -24.27
N VAL A 538 -6.39 4.86 -25.34
CA VAL A 538 -7.16 6.09 -25.59
C VAL A 538 -7.59 6.12 -27.05
N MET A 539 -8.61 6.89 -27.39
CA MET A 539 -9.06 7.06 -28.78
C MET A 539 -8.57 8.41 -29.29
N SER A 540 -8.10 8.45 -30.54
CA SER A 540 -7.72 9.71 -31.19
C SER A 540 -8.93 10.61 -31.39
N ASP A 541 -8.77 11.89 -31.06
CA ASP A 541 -9.84 12.89 -31.21
C ASP A 541 -10.01 13.36 -32.67
N ASP A 542 -10.92 14.30 -32.91
CA ASP A 542 -11.20 14.87 -34.25
C ASP A 542 -9.98 15.55 -34.91
N ARG A 543 -8.94 15.87 -34.13
CA ARG A 543 -7.65 16.41 -34.59
C ARG A 543 -6.57 15.34 -34.63
N GLY A 544 -6.95 14.07 -34.52
CA GLY A 544 -6.05 12.92 -34.44
C GLY A 544 -5.24 12.87 -33.15
N GLN A 545 -5.46 13.75 -32.18
CA GLN A 545 -4.62 13.85 -30.98
C GLN A 545 -4.93 12.73 -29.99
N TYR A 546 -3.89 12.27 -29.29
CA TYR A 546 -4.00 11.34 -28.18
C TYR A 546 -3.03 11.72 -27.05
N ALA A 547 -3.37 11.37 -25.81
CA ALA A 547 -2.53 11.63 -24.65
C ALA A 547 -2.72 10.58 -23.55
N PHE A 548 -1.60 10.13 -22.98
CA PHE A 548 -1.51 9.32 -21.78
C PHE A 548 -0.75 10.11 -20.72
N GLU A 549 -1.40 10.38 -19.59
CA GLU A 549 -0.84 11.14 -18.47
C GLU A 549 -0.68 10.24 -17.24
N HIS A 550 0.26 10.58 -16.37
CA HIS A 550 0.54 9.87 -15.12
C HIS A 550 0.95 8.40 -15.32
N LEU A 551 1.69 8.12 -16.39
CA LEU A 551 2.14 6.77 -16.69
C LEU A 551 3.16 6.25 -15.67
N PRO A 552 3.01 5.01 -15.16
CA PRO A 552 4.03 4.39 -14.34
C PRO A 552 5.35 4.27 -15.11
N SER A 553 6.46 4.23 -14.38
CA SER A 553 7.79 4.15 -15.01
C SER A 553 8.04 2.71 -15.45
N GLY A 554 8.65 2.52 -16.61
CA GLY A 554 8.85 1.19 -17.21
C GLY A 554 9.05 1.27 -18.72
N GLU A 555 9.20 0.10 -19.34
CA GLU A 555 9.20 -0.04 -20.79
C GLU A 555 7.76 -0.33 -21.24
N LEU A 556 7.20 0.51 -22.10
CA LEU A 556 5.85 0.38 -22.63
C LEU A 556 5.88 0.37 -24.16
N GLU A 557 5.02 -0.43 -24.76
CA GLU A 557 4.87 -0.50 -26.21
C GLU A 557 3.68 0.34 -26.66
N LEU A 558 3.92 1.26 -27.59
CA LEU A 558 2.94 2.14 -28.22
C LEU A 558 2.55 1.56 -29.58
N SER A 559 1.25 1.38 -29.81
CA SER A 559 0.72 0.85 -31.08
C SER A 559 -0.69 1.40 -31.38
N LEU A 560 -1.14 1.20 -32.62
CA LEU A 560 -2.55 1.37 -33.01
C LEU A 560 -3.30 0.04 -32.88
N ASP A 561 -4.60 0.10 -32.59
CA ASP A 561 -5.50 -1.05 -32.61
C ASP A 561 -6.09 -1.22 -34.02
N PRO A 562 -5.68 -2.26 -34.79
CA PRO A 562 -6.08 -2.40 -36.19
C PRO A 562 -7.59 -2.46 -36.42
N ASP A 563 -8.35 -3.02 -35.47
CA ASP A 563 -9.81 -3.20 -35.60
C ASP A 563 -10.59 -1.88 -35.50
N THR A 564 -9.92 -0.81 -35.07
CA THR A 564 -10.53 0.51 -34.87
C THR A 564 -10.07 1.56 -35.87
N ILE A 565 -9.16 1.18 -36.77
CA ILE A 565 -8.72 2.04 -37.85
C ILE A 565 -9.90 2.23 -38.83
N PRO A 566 -10.22 3.46 -39.26
CA PRO A 566 -11.29 3.68 -40.23
C PRO A 566 -11.06 2.92 -41.54
N ALA A 567 -12.13 2.44 -42.17
CA ALA A 567 -12.06 1.51 -43.30
C ALA A 567 -11.30 2.00 -44.56
N ASN A 568 -11.05 3.31 -44.67
CA ASN A 568 -10.25 3.91 -45.72
C ASN A 568 -8.74 3.94 -45.41
N TYR A 569 -8.31 3.35 -44.29
CA TYR A 569 -6.93 3.26 -43.86
C TYR A 569 -6.56 1.84 -43.43
N VAL A 570 -5.26 1.58 -43.35
CA VAL A 570 -4.67 0.39 -42.71
C VAL A 570 -3.50 0.82 -41.82
N SER A 571 -3.19 0.02 -40.78
CA SER A 571 -1.99 0.23 -39.96
C SER A 571 -0.73 -0.03 -40.78
N ASP A 572 0.31 0.76 -40.54
CA ASP A 572 1.67 0.47 -41.05
C ASP A 572 2.36 -0.69 -40.31
N GLY A 573 1.71 -1.26 -39.28
CA GLY A 573 2.23 -2.34 -38.45
C GLY A 573 3.34 -1.91 -37.48
N ASN A 574 3.71 -0.63 -37.43
CA ASN A 574 4.80 -0.16 -36.61
C ASN A 574 4.39 -0.01 -35.14
N THR A 575 5.27 -0.47 -34.26
CA THR A 575 5.14 -0.33 -32.82
C THR A 575 6.36 0.40 -32.27
N SER A 576 6.16 1.34 -31.34
CA SER A 576 7.26 2.08 -30.71
C SER A 576 7.46 1.61 -29.26
N ARG A 577 8.67 1.18 -28.90
CA ARG A 577 9.02 0.88 -27.51
C ARG A 577 9.52 2.13 -26.81
N LEU A 578 8.85 2.53 -25.73
CA LEU A 578 9.12 3.74 -24.97
C LEU A 578 9.62 3.40 -23.57
N SER A 579 10.80 3.92 -23.23
CA SER A 579 11.28 3.96 -21.84
C SER A 579 10.70 5.18 -21.15
N VAL A 580 9.72 4.96 -20.27
CA VAL A 580 9.06 6.04 -19.53
C VAL A 580 9.64 6.16 -18.12
N THR A 581 10.03 7.38 -17.76
CA THR A 581 10.45 7.75 -16.40
C THR A 581 9.47 8.75 -15.81
N ARG A 582 9.45 8.91 -14.50
CA ARG A 582 8.47 9.74 -13.79
C ARG A 582 8.40 11.21 -14.24
N THR A 583 9.40 11.72 -14.95
CA THR A 583 9.43 13.08 -15.49
C THR A 583 9.58 13.10 -17.01
N SER A 584 9.62 11.95 -17.67
CA SER A 584 9.76 11.92 -19.13
C SER A 584 8.49 12.42 -19.78
N ARG A 585 8.67 13.22 -20.83
CA ARG A 585 7.60 13.61 -21.73
C ARG A 585 7.98 13.16 -23.14
N HIS A 586 7.17 12.30 -23.73
CA HIS A 586 7.34 11.81 -25.08
C HIS A 586 6.28 12.40 -26.00
N VAL A 587 6.69 12.79 -27.21
CA VAL A 587 5.79 13.19 -28.29
C VAL A 587 6.05 12.28 -29.47
N VAL A 588 5.08 11.42 -29.81
CA VAL A 588 5.23 10.39 -30.84
C VAL A 588 4.00 10.39 -31.73
N ASP A 589 4.16 10.72 -33.01
CA ASP A 589 3.07 10.61 -33.97
C ASP A 589 3.00 9.18 -34.52
N LEU A 590 1.79 8.67 -34.74
CA LEU A 590 1.51 7.34 -35.32
C LEU A 590 0.93 7.54 -36.71
N VAL A 591 1.35 6.70 -37.66
CA VAL A 591 0.99 6.86 -39.07
C VAL A 591 0.09 5.71 -39.52
N VAL A 592 -0.95 6.04 -40.29
CA VAL A 592 -1.76 5.07 -41.03
C VAL A 592 -1.60 5.26 -42.54
N VAL A 593 -1.85 4.19 -43.28
CA VAL A 593 -1.70 4.18 -44.74
C VAL A 593 -3.10 4.29 -45.38
N PRO A 594 -3.37 5.29 -46.23
CA PRO A 594 -4.65 5.41 -46.92
C PRO A 594 -4.80 4.31 -47.98
N LEU A 595 -5.97 3.69 -48.02
CA LEU A 595 -6.32 2.68 -49.01
C LEU A 595 -7.01 3.33 -50.21
N ASN A 596 -6.61 2.93 -51.41
CA ASN A 596 -7.13 3.44 -52.68
C ASN A 596 -7.67 2.32 -53.58
N ALA A 597 -7.99 2.66 -54.82
CA ALA A 597 -8.54 1.75 -55.81
C ALA A 597 -7.83 1.88 -57.17
N ILE A 598 -7.80 0.79 -57.94
CA ILE A 598 -7.42 0.78 -59.35
C ILE A 598 -8.68 0.53 -60.16
N ARG A 599 -8.94 1.38 -61.17
CA ARG A 599 -10.13 1.29 -62.04
C ARG A 599 -9.74 1.38 -63.51
N GLY A 600 -10.46 0.61 -64.33
CA GLY A 600 -10.27 0.62 -65.78
C GLY A 600 -11.50 0.14 -66.52
N ARG A 601 -11.37 0.07 -67.83
CA ARG A 601 -12.41 -0.39 -68.76
C ARG A 601 -11.87 -1.47 -69.68
N VAL A 602 -12.77 -2.31 -70.19
CA VAL A 602 -12.51 -3.19 -71.32
C VAL A 602 -13.50 -2.87 -72.42
N TYR A 603 -13.00 -2.59 -73.62
CA TYR A 603 -13.83 -2.19 -74.75
C TYR A 603 -13.30 -2.73 -76.08
N SER A 604 -14.18 -2.76 -77.07
CA SER A 604 -13.85 -3.12 -78.44
C SER A 604 -14.05 -1.90 -79.32
N ASP A 605 -12.97 -1.27 -79.73
CA ASP A 605 -12.96 -0.08 -80.59
C ASP A 605 -13.53 -0.41 -81.99
N LEU A 606 -14.83 -0.15 -82.18
CA LEU A 606 -15.57 -0.51 -83.38
C LEU A 606 -15.33 0.52 -84.49
N ASN A 607 -15.08 1.78 -84.11
CA ASN A 607 -14.86 2.88 -85.05
C ASN A 607 -13.38 3.20 -85.31
N GLN A 608 -12.47 2.47 -84.66
CA GLN A 608 -11.01 2.55 -84.80
C GLN A 608 -10.41 3.92 -84.41
N ASN A 609 -11.05 4.63 -83.47
CA ASN A 609 -10.59 5.96 -83.04
C ASN A 609 -9.62 5.92 -81.84
N GLY A 610 -9.34 4.74 -81.31
CA GLY A 610 -8.43 4.52 -80.17
C GLY A 610 -8.99 4.99 -78.83
N LYS A 611 -10.29 5.29 -78.75
CA LYS A 611 -10.98 5.75 -77.54
C LYS A 611 -12.16 4.83 -77.26
N TYR A 612 -12.61 4.87 -76.01
CA TYR A 612 -13.84 4.24 -75.62
C TYR A 612 -15.04 5.11 -76.02
N ASP A 613 -15.96 4.55 -76.79
CA ASP A 613 -17.26 5.17 -77.09
C ASP A 613 -18.46 4.38 -76.55
N VAL A 614 -19.60 5.05 -76.45
CA VAL A 614 -20.87 4.42 -76.04
C VAL A 614 -21.27 3.38 -77.09
N GLY A 615 -21.42 2.12 -76.66
CA GLY A 615 -21.72 0.98 -77.54
C GLY A 615 -20.53 0.02 -77.72
N GLU A 616 -19.34 0.38 -77.22
CA GLU A 616 -18.11 -0.41 -77.36
C GLU A 616 -17.73 -1.22 -76.11
N GLN A 617 -18.56 -1.19 -75.07
CA GLN A 617 -18.36 -1.90 -73.81
C GLN A 617 -18.22 -3.40 -74.01
N VAL A 618 -17.26 -4.03 -73.31
CA VAL A 618 -17.18 -5.49 -73.23
C VAL A 618 -17.33 -5.93 -71.79
N SER A 619 -18.49 -6.50 -71.48
CA SER A 619 -18.81 -7.07 -70.17
C SER A 619 -18.29 -8.50 -70.02
N SER A 620 -18.30 -9.01 -68.79
CA SER A 620 -17.94 -10.40 -68.47
C SER A 620 -16.48 -10.78 -68.76
N VAL A 621 -15.56 -9.81 -68.84
CA VAL A 621 -14.12 -10.05 -69.00
C VAL A 621 -13.47 -10.17 -67.64
N VAL A 622 -12.79 -11.29 -67.39
CA VAL A 622 -12.08 -11.53 -66.12
C VAL A 622 -10.74 -10.78 -66.12
N ILE A 623 -10.59 -9.87 -65.17
CA ILE A 623 -9.37 -9.10 -64.92
C ILE A 623 -8.73 -9.57 -63.61
N ARG A 624 -7.41 -9.72 -63.61
CA ARG A 624 -6.64 -10.17 -62.44
C ARG A 624 -5.68 -9.09 -61.95
N LEU A 625 -5.47 -9.08 -60.63
CA LEU A 625 -4.48 -8.29 -59.90
C LEU A 625 -3.83 -9.21 -58.86
N GLY A 626 -2.69 -9.81 -59.21
CA GLY A 626 -2.12 -10.92 -58.42
C GLY A 626 -3.10 -12.09 -58.29
N ASP A 627 -3.43 -12.45 -57.04
CA ASP A 627 -4.40 -13.49 -56.69
C ASP A 627 -5.86 -13.00 -56.68
N ARG A 628 -6.09 -11.69 -56.76
CA ARG A 628 -7.44 -11.12 -56.83
C ARG A 628 -7.93 -11.15 -58.27
N ALA A 629 -9.23 -11.35 -58.45
CA ALA A 629 -9.89 -11.25 -59.75
C ALA A 629 -11.20 -10.49 -59.63
N THR A 630 -11.53 -9.73 -60.67
CA THR A 630 -12.81 -9.06 -60.84
C THR A 630 -13.30 -9.29 -62.27
N THR A 631 -14.54 -8.94 -62.57
CA THR A 631 -15.12 -9.09 -63.91
C THR A 631 -15.67 -7.74 -64.36
N THR A 632 -15.56 -7.43 -65.65
CA THR A 632 -16.17 -6.20 -66.17
C THR A 632 -17.69 -6.24 -66.08
N ASP A 633 -18.27 -5.13 -65.64
CA ASP A 633 -19.72 -4.93 -65.57
C ASP A 633 -20.35 -4.69 -66.96
N SER A 634 -21.66 -4.41 -67.00
CA SER A 634 -22.39 -4.11 -68.24
C SER A 634 -21.84 -2.89 -68.99
N ASP A 635 -21.19 -1.98 -68.29
CA ASP A 635 -20.57 -0.78 -68.85
C ASP A 635 -19.11 -1.01 -69.26
N GLY A 636 -18.64 -2.26 -69.19
CA GLY A 636 -17.26 -2.64 -69.49
C GLY A 636 -16.27 -2.19 -68.42
N THR A 637 -16.72 -1.69 -67.27
CA THR A 637 -15.84 -1.17 -66.22
C THR A 637 -15.47 -2.24 -65.21
N TYR A 638 -14.28 -2.11 -64.61
CA TYR A 638 -13.83 -2.97 -63.53
C TYR A 638 -13.08 -2.16 -62.45
N GLY A 639 -13.00 -2.72 -61.25
CA GLY A 639 -12.29 -2.08 -60.15
C GLY A 639 -11.74 -3.06 -59.10
N PHE A 640 -10.58 -2.71 -58.55
CA PHE A 640 -10.01 -3.28 -57.35
C PHE A 640 -9.96 -2.20 -56.27
N TYR A 641 -10.54 -2.48 -55.09
CA TYR A 641 -10.67 -1.53 -53.99
C TYR A 641 -9.84 -1.98 -52.77
N ASN A 642 -9.67 -1.07 -51.81
CA ASN A 642 -8.94 -1.32 -50.56
C ASN A 642 -7.51 -1.82 -50.82
N LEU A 643 -6.80 -1.09 -51.68
CA LEU A 643 -5.42 -1.36 -52.07
C LEU A 643 -4.49 -0.37 -51.39
N GLU A 644 -3.42 -0.87 -50.78
CA GLU A 644 -2.34 -0.05 -50.27
C GLU A 644 -1.58 0.61 -51.44
N PRO A 645 -1.00 1.81 -51.25
CA PRO A 645 -0.13 2.42 -52.25
C PRO A 645 1.05 1.51 -52.58
N GLY A 646 1.39 1.39 -53.86
CA GLY A 646 2.43 0.46 -54.31
C GLY A 646 2.39 0.17 -55.79
N GLU A 647 3.24 -0.75 -56.23
CA GLU A 647 3.31 -1.21 -57.61
C GLU A 647 2.42 -2.44 -57.81
N TYR A 648 1.58 -2.38 -58.83
CA TYR A 648 0.61 -3.41 -59.17
C TYR A 648 0.71 -3.79 -60.65
N GLU A 649 0.36 -5.02 -60.97
CA GLU A 649 0.19 -5.46 -62.36
C GLU A 649 -1.25 -5.95 -62.56
N VAL A 650 -1.96 -5.27 -63.46
CA VAL A 650 -3.32 -5.64 -63.84
C VAL A 650 -3.28 -6.36 -65.18
N ARG A 651 -3.99 -7.48 -65.31
CA ARG A 651 -3.98 -8.29 -66.54
C ARG A 651 -5.32 -8.90 -66.90
N ILE A 652 -5.52 -9.14 -68.20
CA ILE A 652 -6.66 -9.92 -68.71
C ILE A 652 -6.39 -11.42 -68.53
N ASP A 653 -7.36 -12.16 -67.99
CA ASP A 653 -7.30 -13.63 -67.98
C ASP A 653 -7.71 -14.20 -69.33
N LEU A 654 -6.73 -14.38 -70.22
CA LEU A 654 -6.94 -14.90 -71.58
C LEU A 654 -7.55 -16.30 -71.61
N THR A 655 -7.41 -17.10 -70.55
CA THR A 655 -7.98 -18.46 -70.49
C THR A 655 -9.49 -18.45 -70.34
N ARG A 656 -10.04 -17.33 -69.85
CA ARG A 656 -11.48 -17.11 -69.64
C ARG A 656 -12.06 -16.08 -70.63
N LEU A 657 -11.25 -15.60 -71.56
CA LEU A 657 -11.70 -14.67 -72.60
C LEU A 657 -12.63 -15.40 -73.58
N SER A 658 -13.77 -14.76 -73.91
CA SER A 658 -14.70 -15.30 -74.90
C SER A 658 -13.99 -15.52 -76.24
N PRO A 659 -14.23 -16.66 -76.95
CA PRO A 659 -13.60 -16.94 -78.25
C PRO A 659 -14.03 -15.97 -79.36
N GLU A 660 -14.99 -15.09 -79.09
CA GLU A 660 -15.40 -14.00 -79.98
C GLU A 660 -14.45 -12.80 -79.96
N TYR A 661 -13.56 -12.72 -78.97
CA TYR A 661 -12.63 -11.61 -78.78
C TYR A 661 -11.17 -12.07 -78.78
N GLU A 662 -10.28 -11.21 -79.24
CA GLU A 662 -8.83 -11.35 -79.13
C GLU A 662 -8.21 -10.03 -78.62
N PRO A 663 -7.06 -10.06 -77.92
CA PRO A 663 -6.43 -8.83 -77.43
C PRO A 663 -6.02 -7.88 -78.57
N ALA A 664 -6.38 -6.61 -78.44
CA ALA A 664 -5.98 -5.53 -79.35
C ALA A 664 -5.00 -4.53 -78.71
N SER A 665 -4.90 -4.51 -77.37
CA SER A 665 -3.88 -3.79 -76.61
C SER A 665 -2.92 -4.75 -75.90
N ARG A 666 -1.99 -4.20 -75.10
CA ARG A 666 -1.26 -4.99 -74.09
C ARG A 666 -2.24 -5.72 -73.18
N THR A 667 -1.90 -6.94 -72.79
CA THR A 667 -2.72 -7.79 -71.91
C THR A 667 -2.37 -7.63 -70.43
N GLU A 668 -1.28 -6.91 -70.13
CA GLU A 668 -0.75 -6.63 -68.80
C GLU A 668 -0.33 -5.15 -68.72
N ILE A 669 -0.70 -4.46 -67.63
CA ILE A 669 -0.41 -3.05 -67.38
C ILE A 669 0.15 -2.91 -65.97
N ALA A 670 1.37 -2.39 -65.86
CA ALA A 670 1.95 -1.97 -64.59
C ALA A 670 1.31 -0.64 -64.14
N VAL A 671 0.90 -0.58 -62.87
CA VAL A 671 0.18 0.53 -62.26
C VAL A 671 0.84 0.89 -60.93
N THR A 672 1.38 2.11 -60.83
CA THR A 672 1.80 2.70 -59.57
C THR A 672 0.59 3.36 -58.90
N LEU A 673 0.13 2.81 -57.78
CA LEU A 673 -0.95 3.38 -56.97
C LEU A 673 -0.38 4.34 -55.92
N SER A 674 -0.82 5.60 -55.94
CA SER A 674 -0.40 6.61 -54.96
C SER A 674 -1.35 6.70 -53.75
N PRO A 675 -0.90 7.21 -52.60
CA PRO A 675 -1.77 7.43 -51.43
C PRO A 675 -2.83 8.51 -51.64
N GLU A 676 -2.65 9.40 -52.62
CA GLU A 676 -3.50 10.58 -52.83
C GLU A 676 -4.76 10.32 -53.65
N ARG A 677 -4.72 9.35 -54.57
CA ARG A 677 -5.81 9.12 -55.52
C ARG A 677 -5.86 7.70 -56.05
N ALA A 678 -7.06 7.30 -56.46
CA ALA A 678 -7.26 6.09 -57.25
C ALA A 678 -6.50 6.16 -58.58
N ALA A 679 -5.94 5.04 -59.01
CA ALA A 679 -5.39 4.89 -60.36
C ALA A 679 -6.53 4.63 -61.34
N THR A 680 -6.59 5.41 -62.41
CA THR A 680 -7.62 5.34 -63.45
C THR A 680 -6.99 5.31 -64.83
N GLY A 681 -7.71 4.83 -65.85
CA GLY A 681 -7.19 4.73 -67.22
C GLY A 681 -6.37 3.46 -67.46
N THR A 682 -6.53 2.45 -66.61
CA THR A 682 -5.97 1.10 -66.81
C THR A 682 -6.85 0.33 -67.79
N ASP A 683 -6.93 0.79 -69.03
CA ASP A 683 -7.91 0.30 -69.99
C ASP A 683 -7.34 -0.79 -70.91
N PHE A 684 -8.16 -1.77 -71.26
CA PHE A 684 -7.82 -2.85 -72.19
C PHE A 684 -8.70 -2.80 -73.43
N GLN A 685 -8.08 -2.98 -74.59
CA GLN A 685 -8.76 -3.04 -75.88
C GLN A 685 -8.81 -4.48 -76.38
N LEU A 686 -9.98 -4.92 -76.82
CA LEU A 686 -10.20 -6.19 -77.49
C LEU A 686 -10.64 -5.95 -78.93
N ALA A 687 -10.37 -6.90 -79.82
CA ALA A 687 -10.92 -6.94 -81.17
C ALA A 687 -11.85 -8.13 -81.31
N ARG A 688 -12.96 -7.98 -82.04
CA ARG A 688 -13.83 -9.12 -82.39
C ARG A 688 -13.15 -10.00 -83.43
N LYS A 689 -13.03 -11.30 -83.14
CA LYS A 689 -12.45 -12.29 -84.04
C LYS A 689 -13.39 -12.54 -85.22
N GLN A 690 -13.01 -12.12 -86.42
CA GLN A 690 -13.80 -12.38 -87.62
C GLN A 690 -13.80 -13.88 -87.95
N ARG A 691 -14.92 -14.56 -87.75
CA ARG A 691 -15.09 -15.94 -88.23
C ARG A 691 -15.34 -15.90 -89.74
N LYS A 692 -14.44 -16.51 -90.51
CA LYS A 692 -14.64 -16.72 -91.95
C LYS A 692 -15.81 -17.70 -92.13
N VAL A 693 -16.96 -17.20 -92.59
CA VAL A 693 -18.11 -18.06 -92.93
C VAL A 693 -17.74 -18.90 -94.15
N ILE A 694 -17.45 -20.18 -93.94
CA ILE A 694 -17.38 -21.16 -95.04
C ILE A 694 -18.78 -21.73 -95.18
N MET A 695 -19.57 -21.21 -96.12
CA MET A 695 -20.82 -21.90 -96.49
C MET A 695 -20.44 -23.21 -97.18
N GLN A 696 -20.67 -24.34 -96.52
CA GLN A 696 -20.63 -25.65 -97.15
C GLN A 696 -21.99 -25.84 -97.85
N ASN A 697 -21.99 -25.81 -99.18
CA ASN A 697 -23.18 -26.13 -99.97
C ASN A 697 -23.66 -27.55 -99.63
N TRP A 698 -24.90 -27.67 -99.19
CA TRP A 698 -25.57 -28.96 -99.00
C TRP A 698 -25.95 -29.53 -100.38
N PRO A 699 -25.56 -30.75 -100.77
CA PRO A 699 -26.00 -31.37 -102.01
C PRO A 699 -27.45 -31.86 -101.86
N GLY A 700 -28.28 -31.54 -102.85
CA GLY A 700 -29.74 -31.69 -102.79
C GLY A 700 -30.27 -33.12 -102.91
N GLN A 701 -31.45 -33.34 -102.32
CA GLN A 701 -32.73 -33.66 -102.98
C GLN A 701 -33.86 -33.57 -101.95
#